data_AF-B2W0W3-F1
#
_entry.id   AF-B2W0W3-F1
#
_cell.length_a   1.000
_cell.length_b   1.000
_cell.length_c   1.000
_cell.angle_alpha   90.00
_cell.angle_beta   90.00
_cell.angle_gamma   90.00
#
_symmetry.space_group_name_H-M   'P 1'
#
loop_
_entity.id
_entity.type
_entity.pdbx_description
1 polymer ?
#
loop_
_entity_poly.entity_id
_entity_poly.type
_entity_poly.pdbx_seq_one_letter_code
_entity_poly.pdbx_strand_id
1 'polypeptide(L)'
;MALAPVRPYRDYLTPALHRRFNKASRYTLLLFLWLCFPLSLTGIRTLLLFLSAITIYVLRVAQWHVGKRHTETRAETFKKYFFRVSTLVTLFAYSFSAMMFVETYIWSRGPKDRLNFIEAGRMHERYRLNERPLYLRSLFYMLAAVQSAVHLWKDYDTIDVPAMKPEKKHGDATGSGPARRAPKPRHVLPKQFKGMAFQSSFLTVVIAILGGLLYFTLARHVVWGYYYSVGRYLWSLSKTSTPTGIAPFLPLCFMFLTEGTLLVLLWEFVNKTFDIYMAQEPLKNDQPITNDSKDPNGSLLQGLKSKKDTVKARSTAFSRASQPNRLQAIAFWELALITDAFPDRRKTIYSEIDRSKGATFKQATDRCLDEVKFLTHRISTALDPTYNPPAGDGKEQPAVPVNLVPRISQPPKDDTAVTAVAPIPSTGLGHFKAAVAGLANSHSTPGNAQHAYSREAIRQGVKKAQEGAKEVGGLWTKYYNMFVSAPVGALFRYSLARTCNIVVLGAPYSRISLICNAITAVVNLAVLSITEDAFGRYHQCVPEIIRVFTSALVKLDEYMETVPIHWSDKETLEKDEADRRKVAEVEEVRACLREGLKKVLGSFIEYLPNLGMNRLEIMDAKKALSAAKKEPEMIEKGGR
;
A
#
# COMPACT_ATOMS: atom_id res chain seq x y z
N MET A 1 27.69 26.18 -26.08
CA MET A 1 27.19 24.88 -26.57
C MET A 1 25.84 24.64 -25.89
N ALA A 2 24.72 24.67 -26.62
CA ALA A 2 23.41 24.50 -25.99
C ALA A 2 23.31 23.08 -25.42
N LEU A 3 23.14 22.97 -24.09
CA LEU A 3 22.93 21.68 -23.41
C LEU A 3 21.74 20.97 -24.07
N ALA A 4 21.96 19.74 -24.51
CA ALA A 4 20.90 18.92 -25.09
C ALA A 4 19.71 18.85 -24.11
N PRO A 5 18.45 18.87 -24.59
CA PRO A 5 17.29 18.87 -23.71
C PRO A 5 17.32 17.65 -22.79
N VAL A 6 17.19 17.90 -21.48
CA VAL A 6 17.21 16.87 -20.44
C VAL A 6 16.05 15.91 -20.65
N ARG A 7 16.38 14.62 -20.80
CA ARG A 7 15.36 13.57 -20.97
C ARG A 7 14.74 13.19 -19.61
N PRO A 8 13.41 13.02 -19.53
CA PRO A 8 12.73 12.51 -18.35
C PRO A 8 13.30 11.21 -17.82
N TYR A 9 13.46 11.13 -16.49
CA TYR A 9 13.87 9.90 -15.80
C TYR A 9 13.01 8.68 -16.17
N ARG A 10 11.71 8.89 -16.39
CA ARG A 10 10.74 7.87 -16.80
C ARG A 10 11.15 7.16 -18.10
N ASP A 11 11.83 7.84 -19.01
CA ASP A 11 12.20 7.29 -20.32
C ASP A 11 13.31 6.24 -20.20
N TYR A 12 14.11 6.28 -19.13
CA TYR A 12 15.12 5.26 -18.84
C TYR A 12 14.57 4.15 -17.95
N LEU A 13 13.73 4.51 -16.97
CA LEU A 13 13.14 3.55 -16.07
C LEU A 13 12.13 2.63 -16.77
N THR A 14 11.27 3.17 -17.64
CA THR A 14 10.18 2.40 -18.27
C THR A 14 10.73 1.25 -19.12
N PRO A 15 11.72 1.45 -20.02
CA PRO A 15 12.36 0.35 -20.74
C PRO A 15 13.07 -0.65 -19.83
N ALA A 16 13.69 -0.20 -18.74
CA ALA A 16 14.31 -1.10 -17.76
C ALA A 16 13.27 -2.00 -17.08
N LEU A 17 12.13 -1.43 -16.68
CA LEU A 17 10.99 -2.18 -16.13
C LEU A 17 10.38 -3.15 -17.15
N HIS A 18 10.21 -2.73 -18.41
CA HIS A 18 9.77 -3.63 -19.47
C HIS A 18 10.74 -4.79 -19.70
N ARG A 19 12.05 -4.56 -19.67
CA ARG A 19 13.06 -5.62 -19.79
C ARG A 19 12.97 -6.60 -18.62
N ARG A 20 12.74 -6.12 -17.40
CA ARG A 20 12.55 -6.95 -16.19
C ARG A 20 11.25 -7.75 -16.27
N PHE A 21 10.16 -7.13 -16.71
CA PHE A 21 8.88 -7.77 -16.98
C PHE A 21 9.01 -8.89 -18.02
N ASN A 22 9.70 -8.62 -19.13
CA ASN A 22 9.94 -9.61 -20.18
C ASN A 22 10.81 -10.77 -19.67
N LYS A 23 11.78 -10.51 -18.79
CA LYS A 23 12.55 -11.59 -18.12
C LYS A 23 11.64 -12.42 -17.21
N ALA A 24 10.87 -11.78 -16.33
CA ALA A 24 9.94 -12.44 -15.41
C ALA A 24 8.93 -13.34 -16.15
N SER A 25 8.25 -12.78 -17.15
CA SER A 25 7.27 -13.50 -17.96
C SER A 25 7.87 -14.67 -18.74
N ARG A 26 9.11 -14.53 -19.26
CA ARG A 26 9.83 -15.65 -19.90
C ARG A 26 10.07 -16.81 -18.93
N TYR A 27 10.35 -16.58 -17.64
CA TYR A 27 10.50 -17.70 -16.68
C TYR A 27 9.19 -18.44 -16.47
N THR A 28 8.08 -17.71 -16.37
CA THR A 28 6.75 -18.31 -16.25
C THR A 28 6.40 -19.12 -17.50
N LEU A 29 6.74 -18.60 -18.69
CA LEU A 29 6.55 -19.33 -19.95
C LEU A 29 7.44 -20.59 -20.03
N LEU A 30 8.69 -20.53 -19.55
CA LEU A 30 9.59 -21.69 -19.48
C LEU A 30 9.08 -22.79 -18.53
N LEU A 31 8.38 -22.42 -17.45
CA LEU A 31 7.74 -23.37 -16.53
C LEU A 31 6.64 -24.19 -17.26
N PHE A 32 5.97 -23.60 -18.24
CA PHE A 32 5.01 -24.30 -19.10
C PHE A 32 5.64 -24.96 -20.33
N LEU A 33 6.86 -24.58 -20.71
CA LEU A 33 7.53 -25.09 -21.92
C LEU A 33 8.11 -26.49 -21.74
N TRP A 34 8.32 -26.94 -20.49
CA TRP A 34 8.62 -28.33 -20.17
C TRP A 34 7.49 -29.30 -20.59
N LEU A 35 6.32 -28.79 -20.99
CA LEU A 35 5.19 -29.58 -21.43
C LEU A 35 4.97 -29.69 -22.94
N CYS A 36 5.66 -28.97 -23.86
CA CYS A 36 5.58 -29.28 -25.31
C CYS A 36 6.42 -28.48 -26.32
N PHE A 37 6.67 -29.12 -27.47
CA PHE A 37 7.11 -28.56 -28.76
C PHE A 37 6.12 -27.48 -29.30
N PRO A 38 6.60 -26.36 -29.87
CA PRO A 38 5.81 -25.15 -30.13
C PRO A 38 4.89 -25.16 -31.38
N LEU A 39 4.84 -26.23 -32.18
CA LEU A 39 4.14 -26.24 -33.49
C LEU A 39 2.84 -27.06 -33.54
N SER A 40 2.35 -27.59 -32.41
CA SER A 40 1.11 -28.39 -32.36
C SER A 40 -0.04 -27.64 -31.64
N LEU A 41 -1.25 -28.24 -31.60
CA LEU A 41 -2.38 -27.77 -30.78
C LEU A 41 -2.00 -27.52 -29.31
N THR A 42 -0.90 -28.13 -28.83
CA THR A 42 -0.37 -27.86 -27.50
C THR A 42 0.22 -26.46 -27.35
N GLY A 43 0.79 -25.87 -28.41
CA GLY A 43 1.28 -24.48 -28.39
C GLY A 43 0.17 -23.46 -28.15
N ILE A 44 -1.00 -23.65 -28.77
CA ILE A 44 -2.18 -22.81 -28.57
C ILE A 44 -2.66 -22.92 -27.11
N ARG A 45 -2.69 -24.13 -26.55
CA ARG A 45 -3.06 -24.36 -25.14
C ARG A 45 -2.08 -23.67 -24.19
N THR A 46 -0.77 -23.79 -24.44
CA THR A 46 0.25 -23.10 -23.64
C THR A 46 0.08 -21.58 -23.70
N LEU A 47 -0.28 -21.01 -24.86
CA LEU A 47 -0.54 -19.58 -24.99
C LEU A 47 -1.79 -19.14 -24.19
N LEU A 48 -2.86 -19.92 -24.21
CA LEU A 48 -4.07 -19.64 -23.42
C LEU A 48 -3.82 -19.78 -21.91
N LEU A 49 -3.04 -20.77 -21.49
CA LEU A 49 -2.60 -20.88 -20.09
C LEU A 49 -1.68 -19.72 -19.71
N PHE A 50 -0.79 -19.29 -20.60
CA PHE A 50 0.03 -18.11 -20.37
C PHE A 50 -0.81 -16.82 -20.31
N LEU A 51 -1.94 -16.75 -21.02
CA LEU A 51 -2.89 -15.64 -20.91
C LEU A 51 -3.48 -15.51 -19.49
N SER A 52 -3.65 -16.63 -18.78
CA SER A 52 -4.03 -16.58 -17.37
C SER A 52 -2.95 -15.91 -16.51
N ALA A 53 -1.68 -16.29 -16.71
CA ALA A 53 -0.54 -15.71 -16.00
C ALA A 53 -0.32 -14.23 -16.33
N ILE A 54 -0.39 -13.86 -17.62
CA ILE A 54 -0.14 -12.48 -18.06
C ILE A 54 -1.19 -11.51 -17.53
N THR A 55 -2.43 -11.97 -17.32
CA THR A 55 -3.50 -11.15 -16.72
C THR A 55 -3.08 -10.66 -15.33
N ILE A 56 -2.50 -11.54 -14.50
CA ILE A 56 -2.01 -11.17 -13.16
C ILE A 56 -0.77 -10.29 -13.24
N TYR A 57 0.12 -10.52 -14.21
CA TYR A 57 1.24 -9.62 -14.46
C TYR A 57 0.79 -8.19 -14.82
N VAL A 58 -0.21 -8.05 -15.70
CA VAL A 58 -0.77 -6.75 -16.08
C VAL A 58 -1.43 -6.06 -14.89
N LEU A 59 -2.19 -6.82 -14.08
CA LEU A 59 -2.75 -6.33 -12.81
C LEU A 59 -1.65 -5.74 -11.92
N ARG A 60 -0.58 -6.51 -11.69
CA ARG A 60 0.57 -6.09 -10.87
C ARG A 60 1.26 -4.83 -11.42
N VAL A 61 1.47 -4.74 -12.74
CA VAL A 61 2.03 -3.52 -13.37
C VAL A 61 1.11 -2.30 -13.20
N ALA A 62 -0.20 -2.50 -13.27
CA ALA A 62 -1.17 -1.42 -13.13
C ALA A 62 -1.25 -0.89 -11.69
N GLN A 63 -1.12 -1.76 -10.68
CA GLN A 63 -1.46 -1.45 -9.29
C GLN A 63 -0.26 -1.32 -8.33
N TRP A 64 0.95 -1.71 -8.74
CA TRP A 64 2.10 -1.67 -7.82
C TRP A 64 2.38 -0.29 -7.23
N HIS A 65 2.80 -0.31 -5.97
CA HIS A 65 3.16 0.87 -5.18
C HIS A 65 4.44 0.60 -4.38
N VAL A 66 5.09 1.64 -3.85
CA VAL A 66 6.32 1.50 -3.06
C VAL A 66 5.99 1.80 -1.60
N GLY A 67 6.38 0.88 -0.72
CA GLY A 67 6.17 1.00 0.73
C GLY A 67 4.82 0.46 1.22
N LYS A 68 4.77 0.05 2.48
CA LYS A 68 3.55 -0.50 3.12
C LYS A 68 2.45 0.57 3.23
N ARG A 69 1.18 0.16 3.17
CA ARG A 69 0.04 1.07 3.41
C ARG A 69 -0.10 1.38 4.90
N HIS A 70 -0.33 2.65 5.22
CA HIS A 70 -0.58 3.12 6.59
C HIS A 70 -1.99 3.73 6.71
N THR A 71 -2.75 3.24 7.69
CA THR A 71 -4.06 3.76 8.14
C THR A 71 -4.18 3.54 9.64
N GLU A 72 -5.05 4.29 10.31
CA GLU A 72 -5.11 4.31 11.78
C GLU A 72 -5.61 2.96 12.32
N THR A 73 -6.64 2.40 11.68
CA THR A 73 -7.21 1.08 12.02
C THR A 73 -7.27 0.16 10.79
N ARG A 74 -7.42 -1.15 11.01
CA ARG A 74 -7.56 -2.15 9.91
C ARG A 74 -8.93 -2.00 9.23
N ALA A 75 -9.95 -1.67 9.99
CA ALA A 75 -11.30 -1.40 9.49
C ALA A 75 -11.33 -0.19 8.57
N GLU A 76 -10.58 0.87 8.91
CA GLU A 76 -10.42 2.03 8.03
C GLU A 76 -9.72 1.63 6.71
N THR A 77 -8.69 0.77 6.77
CA THR A 77 -8.06 0.20 5.56
C THR A 77 -9.12 -0.47 4.69
N PHE A 78 -9.94 -1.34 5.29
CA PHE A 78 -11.00 -2.03 4.56
C PHE A 78 -11.98 -1.04 3.93
N LYS A 79 -12.58 -0.14 4.72
CA LYS A 79 -13.57 0.83 4.23
C LYS A 79 -13.02 1.71 3.10
N LYS A 80 -11.78 2.18 3.22
CA LYS A 80 -11.16 3.10 2.25
C LYS A 80 -10.79 2.43 0.93
N TYR A 81 -10.40 1.15 0.97
CA TYR A 81 -9.89 0.45 -0.21
C TYR A 81 -10.86 -0.57 -0.82
N PHE A 82 -11.86 -1.06 -0.07
CA PHE A 82 -12.77 -2.10 -0.55
C PHE A 82 -13.57 -1.66 -1.78
N PHE A 83 -14.14 -0.45 -1.76
CA PHE A 83 -14.92 0.10 -2.88
C PHE A 83 -14.08 0.82 -3.94
N ARG A 84 -12.74 0.71 -3.89
CA ARG A 84 -11.87 1.32 -4.88
C ARG A 84 -11.95 0.53 -6.18
N VAL A 85 -11.95 1.22 -7.32
CA VAL A 85 -11.93 0.60 -8.66
C VAL A 85 -10.78 -0.41 -8.79
N SER A 86 -9.64 -0.16 -8.14
CA SER A 86 -8.51 -1.11 -8.11
C SER A 86 -8.92 -2.48 -7.58
N THR A 87 -9.72 -2.54 -6.51
CA THR A 87 -10.18 -3.79 -5.87
C THR A 87 -11.10 -4.58 -6.79
N LEU A 88 -12.00 -3.90 -7.50
CA LEU A 88 -12.84 -4.51 -8.52
C LEU A 88 -12.01 -5.03 -9.70
N VAL A 89 -10.99 -4.29 -10.12
CA VAL A 89 -10.05 -4.71 -11.17
C VAL A 89 -9.25 -5.95 -10.73
N THR A 90 -8.84 -6.05 -9.46
CA THR A 90 -8.18 -7.24 -8.90
C THR A 90 -9.11 -8.46 -9.00
N LEU A 91 -10.35 -8.33 -8.53
CA LEU A 91 -11.33 -9.41 -8.59
C LEU A 91 -11.61 -9.85 -10.04
N PHE A 92 -11.78 -8.87 -10.94
CA PHE A 92 -11.98 -9.14 -12.36
C PHE A 92 -10.77 -9.85 -12.99
N ALA A 93 -9.55 -9.40 -12.70
CA ALA A 93 -8.33 -10.00 -13.25
C ALA A 93 -8.13 -11.45 -12.79
N TYR A 94 -8.36 -11.76 -11.51
CA TYR A 94 -8.30 -13.14 -11.02
C TYR A 94 -9.44 -14.00 -11.59
N SER A 95 -10.65 -13.44 -11.70
CA SER A 95 -11.79 -14.16 -12.29
C SER A 95 -11.55 -14.46 -13.77
N PHE A 96 -11.04 -13.50 -14.53
CA PHE A 96 -10.65 -13.68 -15.93
C PHE A 96 -9.50 -14.67 -16.07
N SER A 97 -8.49 -14.59 -15.20
CA SER A 97 -7.39 -15.56 -15.17
C SER A 97 -7.90 -16.98 -14.89
N ALA A 98 -8.82 -17.15 -13.94
CA ALA A 98 -9.40 -18.45 -13.62
C ALA A 98 -10.28 -18.96 -14.76
N MET A 99 -11.07 -18.09 -15.38
CA MET A 99 -11.88 -18.41 -16.57
C MET A 99 -10.98 -18.93 -17.71
N MET A 100 -9.93 -18.20 -18.07
CA MET A 100 -9.02 -18.62 -19.13
C MET A 100 -8.37 -19.97 -18.83
N PHE A 101 -7.98 -20.21 -17.57
CA PHE A 101 -7.38 -21.48 -17.16
C PHE A 101 -8.40 -22.63 -17.23
N VAL A 102 -9.58 -22.47 -16.62
CA VAL A 102 -10.60 -23.54 -16.55
C VAL A 102 -11.19 -23.87 -17.91
N GLU A 103 -11.44 -22.88 -18.77
CA GLU A 103 -11.94 -23.16 -20.13
C GLU A 103 -10.88 -23.90 -20.96
N THR A 104 -9.61 -23.48 -20.86
CA THR A 104 -8.51 -24.18 -21.54
C THR A 104 -8.37 -25.62 -21.04
N TYR A 105 -8.52 -25.84 -19.73
CA TYR A 105 -8.53 -27.19 -19.15
C TYR A 105 -9.70 -28.01 -19.70
N ILE A 106 -10.93 -27.51 -19.62
CA ILE A 106 -12.13 -28.22 -20.11
C ILE A 106 -12.00 -28.57 -21.59
N TRP A 107 -11.53 -27.64 -22.44
CA TRP A 107 -11.31 -27.87 -23.86
C TRP A 107 -10.19 -28.87 -24.16
N SER A 108 -9.27 -29.07 -23.21
CA SER A 108 -8.16 -30.00 -23.36
C SER A 108 -8.53 -31.43 -22.94
N ARG A 109 -9.66 -31.63 -22.26
CA ARG A 109 -10.11 -32.95 -21.80
C ARG A 109 -10.88 -33.69 -22.89
N GLY A 110 -10.73 -35.01 -22.90
CA GLY A 110 -11.39 -35.88 -23.87
C GLY A 110 -12.83 -36.23 -23.48
N PRO A 111 -13.59 -36.88 -24.38
CA PRO A 111 -14.98 -37.28 -24.11
C PRO A 111 -15.15 -38.19 -22.87
N LYS A 112 -14.11 -38.95 -22.50
CA LYS A 112 -14.10 -39.84 -21.33
C LYS A 112 -14.37 -39.12 -20.00
N ASP A 113 -13.96 -37.86 -19.90
CA ASP A 113 -14.11 -37.06 -18.68
C ASP A 113 -15.51 -36.47 -18.51
N ARG A 114 -16.33 -36.52 -19.57
CA ARG A 114 -17.68 -35.94 -19.66
C ARG A 114 -17.76 -34.50 -19.11
N LEU A 115 -16.84 -33.65 -19.54
CA LEU A 115 -16.82 -32.21 -19.21
C LEU A 115 -17.43 -31.33 -20.31
N ASN A 116 -18.01 -31.94 -21.36
CA ASN A 116 -18.72 -31.22 -22.40
C ASN A 116 -19.89 -30.44 -21.79
N PHE A 117 -20.12 -29.23 -22.31
CA PHE A 117 -21.21 -28.36 -21.85
C PHE A 117 -22.59 -29.03 -21.97
N ILE A 118 -22.74 -29.91 -22.96
CA ILE A 118 -23.95 -30.64 -23.28
C ILE A 118 -23.66 -32.13 -23.21
N GLU A 119 -24.59 -32.86 -22.61
CA GLU A 119 -24.63 -34.31 -22.67
C GLU A 119 -25.62 -34.72 -23.76
N ALA A 120 -25.10 -35.41 -24.78
CA ALA A 120 -25.94 -36.12 -25.74
C ALA A 120 -26.50 -37.34 -25.01
N GLY A 121 -27.81 -37.39 -24.84
CA GLY A 121 -28.49 -38.56 -24.30
C GLY A 121 -28.47 -39.72 -25.31
N ARG A 122 -29.42 -40.64 -25.19
CA ARG A 122 -29.62 -41.67 -26.22
C ARG A 122 -29.97 -41.00 -27.57
N MET A 123 -29.78 -41.69 -28.70
CA MET A 123 -29.97 -41.12 -30.06
C MET A 123 -31.33 -40.43 -30.31
N HIS A 124 -32.34 -40.70 -29.48
CA HIS A 124 -33.70 -40.14 -29.54
C HIS A 124 -33.99 -39.10 -28.44
N GLU A 125 -33.02 -38.77 -27.58
CA GLU A 125 -33.17 -37.81 -26.50
C GLU A 125 -32.63 -36.43 -26.90
N ARG A 126 -33.32 -35.38 -26.44
CA ARG A 126 -32.83 -34.01 -26.60
C ARG A 126 -31.58 -33.78 -25.76
N TYR A 127 -30.75 -32.85 -26.22
CA TYR A 127 -29.59 -32.39 -25.49
C TYR A 127 -29.93 -31.94 -24.05
N ARG A 128 -29.13 -32.41 -23.09
CA ARG A 128 -29.21 -32.01 -21.69
C ARG A 128 -28.01 -31.16 -21.31
N LEU A 129 -28.24 -30.18 -20.44
CA LEU A 129 -27.15 -29.40 -19.88
C LEU A 129 -26.35 -30.27 -18.90
N ASN A 130 -25.03 -30.20 -18.95
CA ASN A 130 -24.17 -30.97 -18.06
C ASN A 130 -23.79 -30.14 -16.82
N GLU A 131 -24.08 -30.65 -15.63
CA GLU A 131 -23.77 -29.97 -14.37
C GLU A 131 -22.28 -30.01 -14.02
N ARG A 132 -21.54 -31.03 -14.48
CA ARG A 132 -20.14 -31.27 -14.11
C ARG A 132 -19.20 -30.09 -14.41
N PRO A 133 -19.16 -29.52 -15.64
CA PRO A 133 -18.31 -28.38 -15.91
C PRO A 133 -18.81 -27.10 -15.24
N LEU A 134 -20.10 -26.99 -14.91
CA LEU A 134 -20.64 -25.84 -14.15
C LEU A 134 -20.15 -25.85 -12.70
N TYR A 135 -20.17 -27.03 -12.07
CA TYR A 135 -19.60 -27.24 -10.75
C TYR A 135 -18.12 -26.85 -10.72
N LEU A 136 -17.33 -27.36 -11.67
CA LEU A 136 -15.90 -27.06 -11.74
C LEU A 136 -15.65 -25.54 -11.91
N ARG A 137 -16.34 -24.89 -12.86
CA ARG A 137 -16.25 -23.42 -13.05
C ARG A 137 -16.59 -22.66 -11.78
N SER A 138 -17.64 -23.05 -11.07
CA SER A 138 -18.04 -22.37 -9.83
C SER A 138 -16.95 -22.43 -8.75
N LEU A 139 -16.29 -23.59 -8.59
CA LEU A 139 -15.18 -23.74 -7.65
C LEU A 139 -13.99 -22.85 -8.04
N PHE A 140 -13.65 -22.77 -9.33
CA PHE A 140 -12.58 -21.90 -9.82
C PHE A 140 -12.88 -20.40 -9.63
N TYR A 141 -14.14 -19.96 -9.79
CA TYR A 141 -14.53 -18.58 -9.50
C TYR A 141 -14.50 -18.26 -8.00
N MET A 142 -14.90 -19.20 -7.15
CA MET A 142 -14.75 -19.05 -5.70
C MET A 142 -13.26 -18.99 -5.30
N LEU A 143 -12.42 -19.83 -5.91
CA LEU A 143 -10.97 -19.80 -5.73
C LEU A 143 -10.38 -18.45 -6.15
N ALA A 144 -10.83 -17.89 -7.28
CA ALA A 144 -10.42 -16.56 -7.74
C ALA A 144 -10.86 -15.44 -6.78
N ALA A 145 -12.08 -15.51 -6.24
CA ALA A 145 -12.58 -14.54 -5.27
C ALA A 145 -11.75 -14.58 -3.97
N VAL A 146 -11.45 -15.78 -3.45
CA VAL A 146 -10.62 -15.92 -2.26
C VAL A 146 -9.18 -15.49 -2.54
N GLN A 147 -8.59 -15.86 -3.69
CA GLN A 147 -7.25 -15.39 -4.03
C GLN A 147 -7.20 -13.86 -4.19
N SER A 148 -8.26 -13.24 -4.71
CA SER A 148 -8.36 -11.77 -4.78
C SER A 148 -8.35 -11.15 -3.38
N ALA A 149 -9.06 -11.75 -2.42
CA ALA A 149 -9.01 -11.32 -1.03
C ALA A 149 -7.62 -11.51 -0.42
N VAL A 150 -6.94 -12.64 -0.70
CA VAL A 150 -5.56 -12.89 -0.27
C VAL A 150 -4.58 -11.87 -0.86
N HIS A 151 -4.72 -11.54 -2.15
CA HIS A 151 -3.90 -10.55 -2.84
C HIS A 151 -4.00 -9.18 -2.17
N LEU A 152 -5.23 -8.75 -1.85
CA LEU A 152 -5.48 -7.48 -1.17
C LEU A 152 -5.02 -7.49 0.29
N TRP A 153 -5.21 -8.61 0.98
CA TRP A 153 -4.83 -8.77 2.39
C TRP A 153 -3.32 -8.77 2.59
N LYS A 154 -2.58 -9.51 1.75
CA LYS A 154 -1.12 -9.57 1.77
C LYS A 154 -0.47 -8.40 1.02
N ASP A 155 -1.28 -7.50 0.44
CA ASP A 155 -0.87 -6.36 -0.38
C ASP A 155 0.21 -6.73 -1.39
N TYR A 156 -0.09 -7.73 -2.25
CA TYR A 156 0.85 -8.23 -3.25
C TYR A 156 1.38 -7.11 -4.14
N ASP A 157 0.63 -6.04 -4.39
CA ASP A 157 1.09 -4.86 -5.13
C ASP A 157 2.29 -4.11 -4.51
N THR A 158 2.74 -4.45 -3.30
CA THR A 158 3.82 -3.75 -2.62
C THR A 158 5.22 -4.07 -3.17
N ILE A 159 5.83 -3.02 -3.70
CA ILE A 159 7.24 -2.74 -3.97
C ILE A 159 8.16 -2.62 -2.75
N ASP A 160 8.85 -3.66 -2.27
CA ASP A 160 9.88 -3.43 -1.25
C ASP A 160 11.16 -2.85 -1.89
N VAL A 161 11.39 -1.55 -1.67
CA VAL A 161 12.61 -0.86 -2.08
C VAL A 161 13.49 -0.75 -0.84
N PRO A 162 14.71 -1.27 -0.85
CA PRO A 162 15.53 -1.32 0.35
C PRO A 162 15.83 0.09 0.88
N ALA A 163 15.72 0.25 2.20
CA ALA A 163 16.21 1.40 2.93
C ALA A 163 17.73 1.23 3.16
N MET A 164 18.54 1.84 2.31
CA MET A 164 20.00 1.74 2.46
C MET A 164 20.45 2.52 3.69
N LYS A 165 21.37 1.92 4.44
CA LYS A 165 21.98 2.52 5.63
C LYS A 165 23.39 3.01 5.30
N PRO A 166 23.88 4.09 5.93
CA PRO A 166 25.24 4.54 5.71
C PRO A 166 26.26 3.49 6.23
N GLU A 167 27.00 2.80 5.35
CA GLU A 167 27.87 1.66 5.75
C GLU A 167 29.04 2.00 6.70
N LYS A 168 29.35 1.13 7.66
CA LYS A 168 30.33 1.40 8.74
C LYS A 168 31.81 1.47 8.33
N LYS A 169 32.20 1.07 7.11
CA LYS A 169 33.60 1.09 6.67
C LYS A 169 33.71 1.46 5.19
N HIS A 170 33.98 2.73 4.90
CA HIS A 170 34.69 3.08 3.66
C HIS A 170 36.17 3.15 4.02
N GLY A 171 36.79 1.98 4.03
CA GLY A 171 38.24 1.82 4.11
C GLY A 171 38.70 1.19 2.80
N ASP A 172 39.57 1.91 2.11
CA ASP A 172 40.43 1.51 1.00
C ASP A 172 39.79 1.29 -0.38
N ALA A 173 40.24 2.15 -1.30
CA ALA A 173 39.98 2.19 -2.73
C ALA A 173 40.53 0.98 -3.52
N THR A 174 40.60 -0.20 -2.90
CA THR A 174 41.01 -1.43 -3.56
C THR A 174 40.20 -2.61 -3.03
N GLY A 175 39.09 -2.92 -3.70
CA GLY A 175 38.47 -4.25 -3.62
C GLY A 175 37.37 -4.48 -2.59
N SER A 176 36.77 -3.46 -1.98
CA SER A 176 35.55 -3.68 -1.18
C SER A 176 34.42 -4.18 -2.09
N GLY A 177 34.02 -5.44 -1.90
CA GLY A 177 33.02 -6.12 -2.71
C GLY A 177 31.73 -5.31 -2.87
N PRO A 178 31.01 -5.51 -3.99
CA PRO A 178 29.87 -4.69 -4.35
C PRO A 178 28.83 -4.70 -3.23
N ALA A 179 28.30 -3.50 -2.91
CA ALA A 179 27.13 -3.27 -2.06
C ALA A 179 26.20 -4.47 -2.10
N ARG A 180 25.85 -5.02 -0.91
CA ARG A 180 25.14 -6.30 -0.70
C ARG A 180 24.09 -6.56 -1.78
N ARG A 181 24.52 -7.19 -2.89
CA ARG A 181 23.70 -7.32 -4.10
C ARG A 181 22.44 -8.10 -3.79
N ALA A 182 21.29 -7.62 -4.27
CA ALA A 182 20.06 -8.40 -4.19
C ALA A 182 20.31 -9.81 -4.77
N PRO A 183 19.89 -10.89 -4.06
CA PRO A 183 20.18 -12.24 -4.50
C PRO A 183 19.61 -12.48 -5.89
N LYS A 184 20.41 -13.06 -6.79
CA LYS A 184 19.99 -13.29 -8.18
C LYS A 184 18.67 -14.08 -8.19
N PRO A 185 17.65 -13.66 -8.97
CA PRO A 185 16.33 -14.30 -9.00
C PRO A 185 16.37 -15.82 -9.19
N ARG A 186 17.35 -16.30 -9.96
CA ARG A 186 17.59 -17.72 -10.27
C ARG A 186 17.84 -18.60 -9.04
N HIS A 187 18.32 -18.04 -7.93
CA HIS A 187 18.59 -18.80 -6.71
C HIS A 187 17.46 -18.73 -5.68
N VAL A 188 16.63 -17.68 -5.74
CA VAL A 188 15.55 -17.44 -4.77
C VAL A 188 14.30 -18.23 -5.15
N LEU A 189 13.93 -18.22 -6.43
CA LEU A 189 12.70 -18.85 -6.92
C LEU A 189 12.63 -20.37 -6.63
N PRO A 190 13.68 -21.18 -6.89
CA PRO A 190 13.61 -22.62 -6.61
C PRO A 190 13.50 -22.93 -5.10
N LYS A 191 14.14 -22.12 -4.25
CA LYS A 191 14.11 -22.31 -2.79
C LYS A 191 12.72 -22.06 -2.21
N GLN A 192 11.98 -21.08 -2.77
CA GLN A 192 10.64 -20.73 -2.30
C GLN A 192 9.54 -21.60 -2.92
N PHE A 193 9.84 -22.36 -3.98
CA PHE A 193 8.85 -23.15 -4.71
C PHE A 193 8.09 -24.16 -3.86
N LYS A 194 8.79 -24.90 -2.98
CA LYS A 194 8.15 -25.88 -2.09
C LYS A 194 7.12 -25.23 -1.15
N GLY A 195 7.46 -24.06 -0.60
CA GLY A 195 6.55 -23.30 0.26
C GLY A 195 5.32 -22.79 -0.50
N MET A 196 5.51 -22.30 -1.73
CA MET A 196 4.41 -21.88 -2.60
C MET A 196 3.49 -23.05 -2.94
N ALA A 197 4.05 -24.22 -3.28
CA ALA A 197 3.27 -25.43 -3.57
C ALA A 197 2.42 -25.87 -2.38
N PHE A 198 3.00 -25.93 -1.18
CA PHE A 198 2.27 -26.29 0.03
C PHE A 198 1.12 -25.31 0.34
N GLN A 199 1.37 -24.00 0.27
CA GLN A 199 0.34 -22.98 0.49
C GLN A 199 -0.78 -23.08 -0.55
N SER A 200 -0.43 -23.35 -1.81
CA SER A 200 -1.38 -23.49 -2.92
C SER A 200 -2.28 -24.71 -2.76
N SER A 201 -1.71 -25.85 -2.37
CA SER A 201 -2.47 -27.07 -2.08
C SER A 201 -3.40 -26.87 -0.89
N PHE A 202 -2.91 -26.26 0.19
CA PHE A 202 -3.72 -25.99 1.37
C PHE A 202 -4.94 -25.11 1.05
N LEU A 203 -4.72 -23.99 0.33
CA LEU A 203 -5.82 -23.11 -0.09
C LEU A 203 -6.84 -23.86 -0.96
N THR A 204 -6.38 -24.66 -1.91
CA THR A 204 -7.26 -25.40 -2.81
C THR A 204 -8.11 -26.43 -2.06
N VAL A 205 -7.54 -27.14 -1.08
CA VAL A 205 -8.28 -28.09 -0.24
C VAL A 205 -9.38 -27.39 0.55
N VAL A 206 -9.07 -26.24 1.17
CA VAL A 206 -10.05 -25.44 1.91
C VAL A 206 -11.20 -25.00 1.00
N ILE A 207 -10.90 -24.55 -0.22
CA ILE A 207 -11.92 -24.14 -1.19
C ILE A 207 -12.70 -25.33 -1.75
N ALA A 208 -12.10 -26.51 -1.89
CA ALA A 208 -12.83 -27.70 -2.33
C ALA A 208 -13.96 -28.05 -1.34
N ILE A 209 -13.68 -27.96 -0.04
CA ILE A 209 -14.64 -28.25 1.02
C ILE A 209 -15.69 -27.13 1.12
N LEU A 210 -15.26 -25.88 1.34
CA LEU A 210 -16.16 -24.75 1.55
C LEU A 210 -16.94 -24.40 0.28
N GLY A 211 -16.26 -24.39 -0.87
CA GLY A 211 -16.87 -24.13 -2.17
C GLY A 211 -17.83 -25.24 -2.57
N GLY A 212 -17.52 -26.50 -2.26
CA GLY A 212 -18.46 -27.61 -2.44
C GLY A 212 -19.76 -27.39 -1.67
N LEU A 213 -19.66 -27.05 -0.38
CA LEU A 213 -20.82 -26.76 0.47
C LEU A 213 -21.63 -25.56 -0.05
N LEU A 214 -20.96 -24.45 -0.37
CA LEU A 214 -21.60 -23.23 -0.91
C LEU A 214 -22.26 -23.46 -2.27
N TYR A 215 -21.68 -24.32 -3.11
CA TYR A 215 -22.28 -24.68 -4.38
C TYR A 215 -23.63 -25.37 -4.17
N PHE A 216 -23.65 -26.48 -3.40
CA PHE A 216 -24.88 -27.26 -3.23
C PHE A 216 -25.98 -26.51 -2.47
N THR A 217 -25.61 -25.58 -1.57
CA THR A 217 -26.58 -24.84 -0.74
C THR A 217 -27.11 -23.57 -1.41
N LEU A 218 -26.27 -22.80 -2.11
CA LEU A 218 -26.63 -21.47 -2.60
C LEU A 218 -26.43 -21.34 -4.13
N ALA A 219 -25.23 -21.65 -4.62
CA ALA A 219 -24.87 -21.27 -5.99
C ALA A 219 -25.50 -22.17 -7.07
N ARG A 220 -25.79 -23.43 -6.75
CA ARG A 220 -26.28 -24.44 -7.71
C ARG A 220 -27.49 -23.97 -8.50
N HIS A 221 -28.52 -23.46 -7.82
CA HIS A 221 -29.75 -23.02 -8.47
C HIS A 221 -29.54 -21.76 -9.33
N VAL A 222 -28.75 -20.80 -8.83
CA VAL A 222 -28.46 -19.55 -9.54
C VAL A 222 -27.63 -19.80 -10.80
N VAL A 223 -26.53 -20.54 -10.66
CA VAL A 223 -25.65 -20.91 -11.77
C VAL A 223 -26.42 -21.73 -12.79
N TRP A 224 -27.14 -22.76 -12.35
CA TRP A 224 -27.93 -23.60 -13.25
C TRP A 224 -28.99 -22.80 -14.01
N GLY A 225 -29.75 -21.94 -13.34
CA GLY A 225 -30.77 -21.11 -13.97
C GLY A 225 -30.20 -20.18 -15.04
N TYR A 226 -29.07 -19.53 -14.73
CA TYR A 226 -28.37 -18.66 -15.68
C TYR A 226 -27.89 -19.43 -16.92
N TYR A 227 -27.15 -20.52 -16.72
CA TYR A 227 -26.59 -21.30 -17.83
C TYR A 227 -27.66 -22.03 -18.65
N TYR A 228 -28.74 -22.50 -18.03
CA TYR A 228 -29.86 -23.10 -18.74
C TYR A 228 -30.63 -22.07 -19.57
N SER A 229 -30.82 -20.85 -19.06
CA SER A 229 -31.43 -19.74 -19.80
C SER A 229 -30.60 -19.40 -21.04
N VAL A 230 -29.28 -19.18 -20.88
CA VAL A 230 -28.35 -18.91 -21.99
C VAL A 230 -28.30 -20.09 -22.96
N GLY A 231 -28.20 -21.32 -22.45
CA GLY A 231 -28.12 -22.53 -23.25
C GLY A 231 -29.35 -22.78 -24.13
N ARG A 232 -30.54 -22.35 -23.72
CA ARG A 232 -31.76 -22.46 -24.54
C ARG A 232 -31.72 -21.60 -25.80
N TYR A 233 -31.01 -20.47 -25.78
CA TYR A 233 -30.87 -19.62 -26.97
C TYR A 233 -29.90 -20.22 -27.99
N LEU A 234 -28.93 -21.01 -27.53
CA LEU A 234 -27.88 -21.59 -28.36
C LEU A 234 -28.21 -23.02 -28.83
N TRP A 235 -28.98 -23.78 -28.05
CA TRP A 235 -29.27 -25.20 -28.32
C TRP A 235 -30.71 -25.60 -27.97
N SER A 236 -31.23 -26.61 -28.66
CA SER A 236 -32.54 -27.22 -28.38
C SER A 236 -32.46 -28.14 -27.15
N LEU A 237 -32.48 -27.52 -25.96
CA LEU A 237 -32.40 -28.23 -24.68
C LEU A 237 -33.72 -28.91 -24.30
N SER A 238 -33.64 -30.00 -23.52
CA SER A 238 -34.81 -30.65 -22.93
C SER A 238 -35.62 -29.69 -22.04
N LYS A 239 -36.95 -29.82 -22.04
CA LYS A 239 -37.86 -28.97 -21.24
C LYS A 239 -37.65 -29.09 -19.72
N THR A 240 -37.05 -30.18 -19.25
CA THR A 240 -36.70 -30.38 -17.85
C THR A 240 -35.57 -29.43 -17.43
N SER A 241 -35.86 -28.57 -16.45
CA SER A 241 -34.93 -27.56 -15.91
C SER A 241 -34.23 -28.01 -14.62
N THR A 242 -34.35 -29.27 -14.21
CA THR A 242 -33.73 -29.77 -12.98
C THR A 242 -32.25 -30.13 -13.20
N PRO A 243 -31.36 -29.88 -12.24
CA PRO A 243 -29.95 -30.26 -12.34
C PRO A 243 -29.77 -31.76 -12.52
N THR A 244 -28.95 -32.16 -13.49
CA THR A 244 -28.75 -33.55 -13.93
C THR A 244 -27.97 -34.42 -12.94
N GLY A 245 -27.29 -33.81 -11.96
CA GLY A 245 -26.45 -34.50 -10.98
C GLY A 245 -24.97 -34.56 -11.39
N ILE A 246 -24.10 -34.88 -10.42
CA ILE A 246 -22.64 -34.71 -10.52
C ILE A 246 -21.88 -36.06 -10.46
N ALA A 247 -22.59 -37.19 -10.53
CA ALA A 247 -21.95 -38.51 -10.45
C ALA A 247 -21.08 -38.82 -11.69
N PRO A 248 -19.87 -39.41 -11.54
CA PRO A 248 -19.16 -39.67 -10.29
C PRO A 248 -18.48 -38.41 -9.72
N PHE A 249 -18.67 -38.16 -8.43
CA PHE A 249 -18.23 -36.93 -7.76
C PHE A 249 -16.73 -36.91 -7.44
N LEU A 250 -16.17 -38.03 -6.95
CA LEU A 250 -14.76 -38.10 -6.53
C LEU A 250 -13.76 -37.70 -7.64
N PRO A 251 -13.90 -38.16 -8.90
CA PRO A 251 -13.02 -37.72 -9.98
C PRO A 251 -13.03 -36.20 -10.20
N LEU A 252 -14.19 -35.55 -10.05
CA LEU A 252 -14.29 -34.09 -10.19
C LEU A 252 -13.59 -33.35 -9.06
N CYS A 253 -13.68 -33.87 -7.82
CA CYS A 253 -12.92 -33.32 -6.70
C CYS A 253 -11.41 -33.44 -6.94
N PHE A 254 -10.94 -34.59 -7.42
CA PHE A 254 -9.51 -34.78 -7.71
C PHE A 254 -9.03 -33.87 -8.85
N MET A 255 -9.84 -33.70 -9.90
CA MET A 255 -9.58 -32.74 -10.97
C MET A 255 -9.48 -31.31 -10.43
N PHE A 256 -10.40 -30.89 -9.57
CA PHE A 256 -10.32 -29.57 -8.95
C PHE A 256 -9.10 -29.41 -8.03
N LEU A 257 -8.79 -30.42 -7.21
CA LEU A 257 -7.65 -30.36 -6.30
C LEU A 257 -6.32 -30.23 -7.05
N THR A 258 -6.14 -31.00 -8.12
CA THR A 258 -4.94 -30.96 -8.96
C THR A 258 -4.83 -29.64 -9.72
N GLU A 259 -5.84 -29.31 -10.52
CA GLU A 259 -5.84 -28.13 -11.40
C GLU A 259 -5.97 -26.82 -10.62
N GLY A 260 -6.75 -26.79 -9.55
CA GLY A 260 -6.85 -25.66 -8.63
C GLY A 260 -5.52 -25.38 -7.94
N THR A 261 -4.79 -26.43 -7.52
CA THR A 261 -3.45 -26.27 -6.95
C THR A 261 -2.49 -25.69 -7.99
N LEU A 262 -2.52 -26.16 -9.23
CA LEU A 262 -1.68 -25.64 -10.31
C LEU A 262 -1.97 -24.16 -10.61
N LEU A 263 -3.24 -23.76 -10.63
CA LEU A 263 -3.65 -22.38 -10.85
C LEU A 263 -3.20 -21.45 -9.70
N VAL A 264 -3.38 -21.85 -8.44
CA VAL A 264 -2.91 -21.05 -7.30
C VAL A 264 -1.39 -20.98 -7.28
N LEU A 265 -0.70 -22.09 -7.57
CA LEU A 265 0.75 -22.12 -7.68
C LEU A 265 1.24 -21.18 -8.78
N LEU A 266 0.55 -21.13 -9.92
CA LEU A 266 0.83 -20.19 -10.98
C LEU A 266 0.68 -18.74 -10.50
N TRP A 267 -0.42 -18.42 -9.80
CA TRP A 267 -0.63 -17.08 -9.25
C TRP A 267 0.44 -16.68 -8.24
N GLU A 268 0.79 -17.57 -7.30
CA GLU A 268 1.86 -17.32 -6.32
C GLU A 268 3.21 -17.15 -7.02
N PHE A 269 3.52 -18.01 -7.99
CA PHE A 269 4.75 -17.92 -8.77
C PHE A 269 4.86 -16.61 -9.55
N VAL A 270 3.78 -16.16 -10.21
CA VAL A 270 3.73 -14.89 -10.94
C VAL A 270 3.96 -13.71 -9.99
N ASN A 271 3.27 -13.69 -8.85
CA ASN A 271 3.41 -12.62 -7.85
C ASN A 271 4.85 -12.55 -7.30
N LYS A 272 5.42 -13.68 -6.89
CA LYS A 272 6.80 -13.73 -6.37
C LYS A 272 7.84 -13.41 -7.42
N THR A 273 7.66 -13.89 -8.65
CA THR A 273 8.57 -13.56 -9.75
C THR A 273 8.49 -12.06 -10.04
N PHE A 274 7.30 -11.45 -10.02
CA PHE A 274 7.17 -10.01 -10.20
C PHE A 274 7.89 -9.24 -9.09
N ASP A 275 7.69 -9.59 -7.81
CA ASP A 275 8.37 -8.96 -6.66
C ASP A 275 9.90 -8.95 -6.86
N ILE A 276 10.47 -10.12 -7.15
CA ILE A 276 11.92 -10.31 -7.27
C ILE A 276 12.51 -9.54 -8.46
N TYR A 277 11.80 -9.47 -9.60
CA TYR A 277 12.30 -8.76 -10.78
C TYR A 277 12.11 -7.25 -10.70
N MET A 278 11.04 -6.78 -10.05
CA MET A 278 10.79 -5.35 -9.91
C MET A 278 11.64 -4.73 -8.79
N ALA A 279 11.91 -5.48 -7.71
CA ALA A 279 12.81 -5.08 -6.61
C ALA A 279 14.32 -5.18 -6.97
N GLN A 280 14.66 -5.22 -8.27
CA GLN A 280 16.06 -5.14 -8.70
C GLN A 280 16.57 -3.69 -8.63
N GLU A 281 17.81 -3.53 -8.21
CA GLU A 281 18.51 -2.24 -8.18
C GLU A 281 18.39 -1.52 -9.53
N PRO A 282 18.22 -0.18 -9.57
CA PRO A 282 18.09 0.62 -10.79
C PRO A 282 19.42 0.71 -11.56
N LEU A 283 19.93 -0.46 -11.97
CA LEU A 283 21.15 -0.65 -12.72
C LEU A 283 20.84 -1.29 -14.07
N LYS A 284 21.58 -0.86 -15.09
CA LYS A 284 21.63 -1.46 -16.42
C LYS A 284 23.09 -1.81 -16.70
N ASN A 285 23.35 -3.10 -16.95
CA ASN A 285 24.71 -3.61 -17.19
C ASN A 285 25.69 -3.18 -16.08
N ASP A 286 25.28 -3.33 -14.82
CA ASP A 286 26.05 -2.94 -13.62
C ASP A 286 26.41 -1.45 -13.53
N GLN A 287 25.74 -0.58 -14.29
CA GLN A 287 25.86 0.87 -14.22
C GLN A 287 24.52 1.54 -13.88
N PRO A 288 24.50 2.74 -13.28
CA PRO A 288 23.27 3.49 -13.01
C PRO A 288 22.45 3.70 -14.29
N ILE A 289 21.13 3.53 -14.23
CA ILE A 289 20.25 3.62 -15.41
C ILE A 289 20.31 4.99 -16.11
N THR A 290 20.67 6.05 -15.38
CA THR A 290 20.86 7.39 -15.95
C THR A 290 22.13 7.54 -16.79
N ASN A 291 23.08 6.59 -16.74
CA ASN A 291 24.31 6.63 -17.56
C ASN A 291 24.01 6.64 -19.07
N ASP A 292 22.88 6.07 -19.50
CA ASP A 292 22.48 6.08 -20.92
C ASP A 292 22.06 7.49 -21.40
N SER A 293 21.89 8.45 -20.48
CA SER A 293 21.48 9.81 -20.82
C SER A 293 22.67 10.64 -21.30
N LYS A 294 22.41 11.54 -22.26
CA LYS A 294 23.38 12.59 -22.64
C LYS A 294 23.68 13.52 -21.46
N ASP A 295 22.70 13.69 -20.57
CA ASP A 295 22.85 14.40 -19.31
C ASP A 295 22.35 13.51 -18.15
N PRO A 296 23.23 12.67 -17.58
CA PRO A 296 22.88 11.73 -16.53
C PRO A 296 22.38 12.39 -15.24
N ASN A 297 23.01 13.49 -14.82
CA ASN A 297 22.69 14.18 -13.58
C ASN A 297 21.39 14.98 -13.71
N GLY A 298 21.14 15.60 -14.87
CA GLY A 298 19.89 16.30 -15.14
C GLY A 298 18.68 15.36 -15.10
N SER A 299 18.80 14.19 -15.74
CA SER A 299 17.76 13.16 -15.71
C SER A 299 17.52 12.62 -14.29
N LEU A 300 18.57 12.40 -13.49
CA LEU A 300 18.44 11.99 -12.09
C LEU A 300 17.73 13.05 -11.24
N LEU A 301 18.14 14.31 -11.33
CA LEU A 301 17.52 15.43 -10.61
C LEU A 301 16.04 15.60 -10.97
N GLN A 302 15.66 15.36 -12.23
CA GLN A 302 14.25 15.35 -12.64
C GLN A 302 13.48 14.19 -12.00
N GLY A 303 14.10 13.01 -11.87
CA GLY A 303 13.56 11.86 -11.13
C GLY A 303 13.29 12.19 -9.66
N LEU A 304 14.24 12.83 -8.98
CA LEU A 304 14.09 13.27 -7.57
C LEU A 304 12.98 14.31 -7.38
N LYS A 305 12.73 15.15 -8.39
CA LYS A 305 11.70 16.20 -8.40
C LYS A 305 10.29 15.72 -8.76
N SER A 306 10.12 14.46 -9.15
CA SER A 306 8.87 13.94 -9.76
C SER A 306 7.62 13.88 -8.86
N LYS A 307 7.61 14.54 -7.69
CA LYS A 307 6.56 14.52 -6.67
C LYS A 307 5.17 14.97 -7.10
N LYS A 308 4.99 15.63 -8.25
CA LYS A 308 3.72 16.33 -8.56
C LYS A 308 3.31 16.50 -10.03
N ASP A 309 4.02 15.92 -11.01
CA ASP A 309 3.70 16.18 -12.43
C ASP A 309 2.80 15.11 -13.09
N THR A 310 2.31 14.11 -12.36
CA THR A 310 1.33 13.14 -12.88
C THR A 310 -0.12 13.61 -12.83
N VAL A 311 -0.42 14.78 -12.24
CA VAL A 311 -1.78 15.36 -12.26
C VAL A 311 -2.05 16.15 -13.55
N LYS A 312 -1.02 16.71 -14.20
CA LYS A 312 -1.18 17.54 -15.40
C LYS A 312 -1.03 16.75 -16.72
N ALA A 313 -0.53 15.52 -16.69
CA ALA A 313 -0.36 14.68 -17.86
C ALA A 313 -1.58 13.76 -18.12
N ARG A 314 -2.49 14.25 -18.98
CA ARG A 314 -3.47 13.51 -19.79
C ARG A 314 -4.74 13.00 -19.06
N SER A 315 -5.80 13.76 -19.29
CA SER A 315 -7.22 13.52 -18.99
C SER A 315 -7.83 12.32 -19.74
N THR A 316 -7.27 11.12 -19.59
CA THR A 316 -7.95 9.88 -19.96
C THR A 316 -8.24 9.12 -18.69
N ALA A 317 -9.53 8.95 -18.38
CA ALA A 317 -10.06 8.40 -17.12
C ALA A 317 -9.49 7.02 -16.74
N PHE A 318 -8.84 6.32 -17.68
CA PHE A 318 -8.19 5.03 -17.45
C PHE A 318 -6.78 5.12 -16.81
N SER A 319 -6.15 6.30 -16.74
CA SER A 319 -4.76 6.47 -16.23
C SER A 319 -4.66 7.16 -14.85
N ARG A 320 -5.78 7.31 -14.11
CA ARG A 320 -5.84 8.11 -12.85
C ARG A 320 -5.36 7.41 -11.57
N ALA A 321 -4.89 6.17 -11.62
CA ALA A 321 -4.46 5.45 -10.42
C ALA A 321 -2.93 5.28 -10.28
N SER A 322 -2.12 5.95 -11.12
CA SER A 322 -0.66 5.88 -11.03
C SER A 322 -0.14 6.64 -9.80
N GLN A 323 0.20 5.86 -8.78
CA GLN A 323 0.68 6.24 -7.45
C GLN A 323 1.79 7.34 -7.47
N PRO A 324 1.73 8.36 -6.59
CA PRO A 324 2.48 9.62 -6.76
C PRO A 324 4.00 9.56 -6.55
N ASN A 325 4.56 8.52 -5.92
CA ASN A 325 5.97 8.55 -5.47
C ASN A 325 6.89 7.45 -6.05
N ARG A 326 6.43 6.66 -7.03
CA ARG A 326 7.18 5.50 -7.54
C ARG A 326 8.50 5.87 -8.21
N LEU A 327 8.44 6.86 -9.11
CA LEU A 327 9.62 7.37 -9.82
C LEU A 327 10.62 7.98 -8.85
N GLN A 328 10.12 8.75 -7.89
CA GLN A 328 10.92 9.40 -6.86
C GLN A 328 11.67 8.38 -6.00
N ALA A 329 10.99 7.31 -5.54
CA ALA A 329 11.61 6.28 -4.70
C ALA A 329 12.76 5.55 -5.41
N ILE A 330 12.57 5.23 -6.69
CA ILE A 330 13.62 4.56 -7.47
C ILE A 330 14.76 5.53 -7.78
N ALA A 331 14.49 6.82 -8.01
CA ALA A 331 15.52 7.83 -8.24
C ALA A 331 16.38 8.07 -6.97
N PHE A 332 15.77 8.11 -5.78
CA PHE A 332 16.53 8.18 -4.52
C PHE A 332 17.36 6.92 -4.29
N TRP A 333 16.83 5.75 -4.65
CA TRP A 333 17.58 4.50 -4.57
C TRP A 333 18.78 4.51 -5.53
N GLU A 334 18.61 4.97 -6.78
CA GLU A 334 19.73 5.13 -7.71
C GLU A 334 20.77 6.13 -7.19
N LEU A 335 20.34 7.29 -6.68
CA LEU A 335 21.25 8.29 -6.12
C LEU A 335 22.07 7.69 -4.97
N ALA A 336 21.42 7.00 -4.03
CA ALA A 336 22.11 6.39 -2.91
C ALA A 336 23.11 5.31 -3.39
N LEU A 337 22.79 4.53 -4.44
CA LEU A 337 23.73 3.58 -5.03
C LEU A 337 24.90 4.27 -5.73
N ILE A 338 24.65 5.37 -6.45
CA ILE A 338 25.69 6.21 -7.06
C ILE A 338 26.67 6.67 -5.99
N THR A 339 26.15 7.18 -4.88
CA THR A 339 26.97 7.71 -3.79
C THR A 339 27.76 6.64 -3.04
N ASP A 340 27.33 5.38 -3.12
CA ASP A 340 27.99 4.27 -2.45
C ASP A 340 29.07 3.63 -3.35
N ALA A 341 28.70 3.20 -4.56
CA ALA A 341 29.52 2.29 -5.36
C ALA A 341 30.17 2.90 -6.61
N PHE A 342 29.80 4.11 -7.04
CA PHE A 342 30.20 4.65 -8.36
C PHE A 342 31.03 5.96 -8.26
N PRO A 343 32.35 5.87 -8.03
CA PRO A 343 33.22 7.05 -7.85
C PRO A 343 33.21 8.01 -9.04
N ASP A 344 33.26 7.49 -10.27
CA ASP A 344 33.27 8.34 -11.47
C ASP A 344 32.00 9.17 -11.57
N ARG A 345 30.84 8.55 -11.30
CA ARG A 345 29.56 9.25 -11.28
C ARG A 345 29.47 10.25 -10.13
N ARG A 346 29.98 9.94 -8.94
CA ARG A 346 30.03 10.92 -7.84
C ARG A 346 30.87 12.14 -8.18
N LYS A 347 32.06 11.96 -8.76
CA LYS A 347 32.91 13.07 -9.21
C LYS A 347 32.17 14.00 -10.18
N THR A 348 31.34 13.45 -11.07
CA THR A 348 30.52 14.30 -11.96
C THR A 348 29.53 15.18 -11.20
N ILE A 349 28.98 14.71 -10.07
CA ILE A 349 28.03 15.46 -9.23
C ILE A 349 28.72 16.68 -8.59
N TYR A 350 29.98 16.55 -8.16
CA TYR A 350 30.77 17.67 -7.62
C TYR A 350 31.22 18.64 -8.71
N SER A 351 31.64 18.11 -9.87
CA SER A 351 32.22 18.93 -10.95
C SER A 351 31.23 19.81 -11.71
N GLU A 352 29.93 19.49 -11.66
CA GLU A 352 28.91 20.16 -12.45
C GLU A 352 28.31 21.37 -11.71
N ILE A 353 28.90 22.55 -11.95
CA ILE A 353 28.59 23.79 -11.22
C ILE A 353 27.59 24.67 -11.97
N ASP A 354 27.72 24.80 -13.29
CA ASP A 354 27.05 25.84 -14.10
C ASP A 354 25.64 25.47 -14.60
N ARG A 355 24.89 24.65 -13.85
CA ARG A 355 23.51 24.30 -14.22
C ARG A 355 22.54 25.43 -13.87
N SER A 356 21.49 25.60 -14.68
CA SER A 356 20.50 26.70 -14.58
C SER A 356 19.80 26.89 -13.23
N LYS A 357 19.80 25.89 -12.35
CA LYS A 357 19.21 25.93 -11.00
C LYS A 357 20.24 25.80 -9.88
N GLY A 358 21.51 26.07 -10.18
CA GLY A 358 22.65 25.92 -9.28
C GLY A 358 23.37 24.59 -9.45
N ALA A 359 24.49 24.43 -8.73
CA ALA A 359 25.35 23.25 -8.79
C ALA A 359 24.58 21.94 -8.51
N THR A 360 24.97 20.86 -9.18
CA THR A 360 24.28 19.57 -9.09
C THR A 360 24.32 18.99 -7.68
N PHE A 361 25.47 19.06 -7.00
CA PHE A 361 25.62 18.60 -5.62
C PHE A 361 24.66 19.32 -4.66
N LYS A 362 24.47 20.64 -4.84
CA LYS A 362 23.56 21.45 -4.02
C LYS A 362 22.11 21.06 -4.27
N GLN A 363 21.71 20.99 -5.54
CA GLN A 363 20.36 20.56 -5.90
C GLN A 363 20.03 19.14 -5.41
N ALA A 364 20.99 18.21 -5.45
CA ALA A 364 20.80 16.86 -4.92
C ALA A 364 20.67 16.87 -3.40
N THR A 365 21.56 17.60 -2.72
CA THR A 365 21.56 17.72 -1.25
C THR A 365 20.28 18.38 -0.74
N ASP A 366 19.86 19.50 -1.33
CA ASP A 366 18.63 20.20 -0.99
C ASP A 366 17.42 19.27 -1.10
N ARG A 367 17.35 18.45 -2.16
CA ARG A 367 16.25 17.50 -2.35
C ARG A 367 16.23 16.38 -1.34
N CYS A 368 17.39 15.89 -0.92
CA CYS A 368 17.46 14.91 0.16
C CYS A 368 17.09 15.53 1.51
N LEU A 369 17.56 16.75 1.80
CA LEU A 369 17.23 17.47 3.02
C LEU A 369 15.75 17.86 3.07
N ASP A 370 15.12 18.18 1.93
CA ASP A 370 13.69 18.44 1.84
C ASP A 370 12.85 17.25 2.36
N GLU A 371 13.29 16.00 2.14
CA GLU A 371 12.58 14.82 2.66
C GLU A 371 12.70 14.70 4.19
N VAL A 372 13.86 15.03 4.74
CA VAL A 372 14.07 15.04 6.20
C VAL A 372 13.37 16.23 6.85
N LYS A 373 13.39 17.41 6.24
CA LYS A 373 12.60 18.58 6.67
C LYS A 373 11.10 18.28 6.63
N PHE A 374 10.64 17.57 5.60
CA PHE A 374 9.25 17.12 5.51
C PHE A 374 8.88 16.10 6.60
N LEU A 375 9.81 15.24 7.01
CA LEU A 375 9.66 14.43 8.22
C LEU A 375 9.51 15.29 9.48
N THR A 376 10.43 16.23 9.71
CA THR A 376 10.37 17.13 10.87
C THR A 376 9.07 17.94 10.92
N HIS A 377 8.60 18.43 9.77
CA HIS A 377 7.34 19.18 9.68
C HIS A 377 6.12 18.34 10.09
N ARG A 378 6.04 17.08 9.65
CA ARG A 378 4.95 16.16 10.04
C ARG A 378 4.96 15.86 11.52
N ILE A 379 6.14 15.60 12.09
CA ILE A 379 6.30 15.35 13.52
C ILE A 379 5.89 16.60 14.31
N SER A 380 6.36 17.78 13.89
CA SER A 380 6.02 19.05 14.57
C SER A 380 4.51 19.33 14.52
N THR A 381 3.85 19.01 13.40
CA THR A 381 2.40 19.12 13.27
C THR A 381 1.66 18.16 14.21
N ALA A 382 2.19 16.95 14.41
CA ALA A 382 1.60 15.96 15.31
C ALA A 382 1.85 16.26 16.80
N LEU A 383 2.90 17.02 17.13
CA LEU A 383 3.19 17.50 18.47
C LEU A 383 2.35 18.71 18.87
N ASP A 384 1.78 19.43 17.91
CA ASP A 384 0.98 20.64 18.16
C ASP A 384 -0.40 20.27 18.74
N PRO A 385 -0.71 20.62 20.00
CA PRO A 385 -1.99 20.31 20.63
C PRO A 385 -3.17 21.08 20.01
N THR A 386 -2.90 22.14 19.23
CA THR A 386 -3.92 22.93 18.54
C THR A 386 -4.26 22.39 17.16
N TYR A 387 -3.50 21.41 16.67
CA TYR A 387 -3.74 20.81 15.37
C TYR A 387 -4.97 19.90 15.40
N ASN A 388 -6.08 20.41 14.87
CA ASN A 388 -7.24 19.59 14.53
C ASN A 388 -7.07 19.10 13.08
N PRO A 389 -6.88 17.78 12.83
CA PRO A 389 -6.84 17.29 11.47
C PRO A 389 -8.17 17.64 10.79
N PRO A 390 -8.15 18.15 9.54
CA PRO A 390 -9.38 18.38 8.81
C PRO A 390 -10.11 17.03 8.74
N ALA A 391 -11.28 16.95 9.35
CA ALA A 391 -12.14 15.77 9.28
C ALA A 391 -12.25 15.39 7.81
N GLY A 392 -11.86 14.15 7.48
CA GLY A 392 -11.88 13.62 6.13
C GLY A 392 -13.30 13.40 5.63
N ASP A 393 -14.07 14.47 5.51
CA ASP A 393 -15.20 14.56 4.62
C ASP A 393 -14.68 15.06 3.28
N GLY A 394 -15.13 14.42 2.20
CA GLY A 394 -14.82 14.80 0.83
C GLY A 394 -15.40 16.16 0.44
N LYS A 395 -14.99 17.24 1.12
CA LYS A 395 -15.10 18.58 0.59
C LYS A 395 -13.85 18.82 -0.23
N GLU A 396 -14.04 18.74 -1.55
CA GLU A 396 -13.26 19.52 -2.50
C GLU A 396 -12.89 20.87 -1.86
N GLN A 397 -11.65 21.30 -2.05
CA GLN A 397 -11.30 22.72 -1.95
C GLN A 397 -12.45 23.50 -2.57
N PRO A 398 -12.98 24.57 -1.94
CA PRO A 398 -14.02 25.37 -2.57
C PRO A 398 -13.52 25.71 -3.96
N ALA A 399 -14.19 25.15 -4.96
CA ALA A 399 -13.86 25.42 -6.34
C ALA A 399 -13.84 26.94 -6.45
N VAL A 400 -12.76 27.48 -7.01
CA VAL A 400 -12.71 28.87 -7.48
C VAL A 400 -14.06 29.13 -8.15
N PRO A 401 -14.82 30.17 -7.76
CA PRO A 401 -16.18 30.35 -8.23
C PRO A 401 -16.15 30.33 -9.75
N VAL A 402 -16.67 29.25 -10.32
CA VAL A 402 -16.94 29.16 -11.74
C VAL A 402 -18.02 30.20 -11.97
N ASN A 403 -17.71 31.23 -12.74
CA ASN A 403 -18.71 32.15 -13.27
C ASN A 403 -19.65 31.35 -14.15
N LEU A 404 -20.66 30.74 -13.53
CA LEU A 404 -21.81 30.18 -14.21
C LEU A 404 -22.59 31.36 -14.78
N VAL A 405 -22.83 31.26 -16.08
CA VAL A 405 -23.73 32.07 -16.92
C VAL A 405 -24.87 32.73 -16.12
N PRO A 406 -25.22 34.01 -16.40
CA PRO A 406 -26.24 34.74 -15.64
C PRO A 406 -27.54 33.94 -15.51
N ARG A 407 -27.91 33.68 -14.25
CA ARG A 407 -29.10 32.94 -13.84
C ARG A 407 -30.35 33.77 -14.22
N ILE A 408 -31.10 33.33 -15.23
CA ILE A 408 -32.32 33.99 -15.76
C ILE A 408 -33.56 33.69 -14.89
N SER A 409 -33.42 33.69 -13.57
CA SER A 409 -34.60 33.59 -12.70
C SER A 409 -34.34 34.36 -11.41
N GLN A 410 -35.14 35.40 -11.17
CA GLN A 410 -35.15 36.10 -9.90
C GLN A 410 -35.61 35.14 -8.78
N PRO A 411 -35.03 35.22 -7.58
CA PRO A 411 -35.53 34.49 -6.43
C PRO A 411 -36.97 34.94 -6.13
N PRO A 412 -37.88 34.01 -5.77
CA PRO A 412 -39.24 34.36 -5.36
C PRO A 412 -39.20 35.34 -4.19
N LYS A 413 -40.01 36.40 -4.26
CA LYS A 413 -40.15 37.38 -3.18
C LYS A 413 -40.70 36.71 -1.92
N ASP A 414 -40.02 36.97 -0.81
CA ASP A 414 -40.47 36.66 0.55
C ASP A 414 -41.76 37.42 0.86
N ASP A 415 -42.91 36.78 0.73
CA ASP A 415 -44.17 37.22 1.36
C ASP A 415 -45.16 36.05 1.38
N THR A 416 -44.89 35.04 2.21
CA THR A 416 -45.90 34.20 2.91
C THR A 416 -45.18 33.13 3.73
N ALA A 417 -45.31 33.21 5.06
CA ALA A 417 -44.84 32.17 5.97
C ALA A 417 -45.67 30.89 5.77
N VAL A 418 -45.18 29.99 4.90
CA VAL A 418 -45.71 28.62 4.79
C VAL A 418 -45.21 27.83 5.99
N THR A 419 -46.10 27.62 6.96
CA THR A 419 -45.90 26.70 8.08
C THR A 419 -45.78 25.28 7.53
N ALA A 420 -44.56 24.82 7.32
CA ALA A 420 -44.29 23.42 7.02
C ALA A 420 -44.57 22.57 8.26
N VAL A 421 -45.52 21.63 8.15
CA VAL A 421 -45.78 20.60 9.15
C VAL A 421 -44.50 19.75 9.29
N ALA A 422 -44.01 19.59 10.52
CA ALA A 422 -42.80 18.82 10.78
C ALA A 422 -43.00 17.33 10.38
N PRO A 423 -42.00 16.68 9.76
CA PRO A 423 -42.11 15.29 9.31
C PRO A 423 -42.20 14.33 10.50
N ILE A 424 -43.06 13.30 10.37
CA ILE A 424 -43.25 12.23 11.36
C ILE A 424 -41.95 11.40 11.45
N PRO A 425 -41.31 11.29 12.63
CA PRO A 425 -40.05 10.57 12.77
C PRO A 425 -40.23 9.05 12.70
N SER A 426 -39.36 8.35 11.98
CA SER A 426 -39.39 6.88 11.78
C SER A 426 -38.28 6.12 12.54
N THR A 427 -37.61 6.75 13.49
CA THR A 427 -36.46 6.18 14.22
C THR A 427 -36.54 6.50 15.71
N GLY A 428 -36.11 5.59 16.58
CA GLY A 428 -36.22 5.74 18.06
C GLY A 428 -35.60 7.01 18.63
N LEU A 429 -34.47 7.47 18.07
CA LEU A 429 -33.84 8.76 18.43
C LEU A 429 -34.66 9.97 17.95
N GLY A 430 -35.41 9.80 16.86
CA GLY A 430 -36.32 10.81 16.31
C GLY A 430 -37.55 11.00 17.18
N HIS A 431 -38.10 9.94 17.76
CA HIS A 431 -39.18 10.05 18.76
C HIS A 431 -38.73 10.76 20.03
N PHE A 432 -37.50 10.51 20.49
CA PHE A 432 -36.93 11.23 21.63
C PHE A 432 -36.76 12.72 21.34
N LYS A 433 -36.18 13.08 20.18
CA LYS A 433 -36.06 14.48 19.76
C LYS A 433 -37.42 15.17 19.59
N ALA A 434 -38.43 14.47 19.06
CA ALA A 434 -39.78 14.99 18.91
C ALA A 434 -40.47 15.21 20.27
N ALA A 435 -40.27 14.31 21.24
CA ALA A 435 -40.77 14.48 22.60
C ALA A 435 -40.11 15.68 23.31
N VAL A 436 -38.80 15.87 23.14
CA VAL A 436 -38.06 17.02 23.67
C VAL A 436 -38.48 18.33 22.98
N ALA A 437 -38.69 18.31 21.66
CA ALA A 437 -39.19 19.46 20.92
C ALA A 437 -40.64 19.81 21.28
N GLY A 438 -41.50 18.82 21.53
CA GLY A 438 -42.85 19.02 22.03
C GLY A 438 -42.88 19.69 23.41
N LEU A 439 -41.97 19.29 24.30
CA LEU A 439 -41.80 19.96 25.60
C LEU A 439 -41.26 21.39 25.46
N ALA A 440 -40.28 21.62 24.58
CA ALA A 440 -39.72 22.96 24.35
C ALA A 440 -40.77 23.92 23.76
N ASN A 441 -41.60 23.45 22.82
CA ASN A 441 -42.67 24.26 22.21
C ASN A 441 -43.82 24.55 23.18
N SER A 442 -44.08 23.68 24.17
CA SER A 442 -45.05 23.95 25.23
C SER A 442 -44.62 25.08 26.19
N HIS A 443 -43.35 25.49 26.14
CA HIS A 443 -42.76 26.55 26.96
C HIS A 443 -42.69 27.91 26.24
N SER A 444 -42.92 27.96 24.92
CA SER A 444 -42.96 29.22 24.15
C SER A 444 -44.32 29.93 24.15
N THR A 445 -45.35 29.35 24.78
CA THR A 445 -46.67 30.00 24.90
C THR A 445 -46.71 30.89 26.16
N PRO A 446 -47.00 32.20 26.05
CA PRO A 446 -47.05 33.08 27.21
C PRO A 446 -48.32 32.76 28.01
N GLY A 447 -48.17 32.12 29.18
CA GLY A 447 -49.30 31.85 30.09
C GLY A 447 -49.06 30.79 31.17
N ASN A 448 -48.12 29.86 30.98
CA ASN A 448 -47.94 28.71 31.90
C ASN A 448 -46.71 28.83 32.84
N ALA A 449 -46.37 30.04 33.28
CA ALA A 449 -45.22 30.28 34.14
C ALA A 449 -45.44 30.03 35.65
N GLN A 450 -46.62 29.56 36.09
CA GLN A 450 -46.99 29.56 37.52
C GLN A 450 -46.94 28.22 38.28
N HIS A 451 -46.75 27.06 37.63
CA HIS A 451 -46.77 25.78 38.38
C HIS A 451 -45.37 25.26 38.72
N ALA A 452 -44.91 25.48 39.96
CA ALA A 452 -43.65 24.94 40.49
C ALA A 452 -43.51 23.42 40.35
N TYR A 453 -44.62 22.68 40.45
CA TYR A 453 -44.68 21.22 40.26
C TYR A 453 -44.25 20.77 38.85
N SER A 454 -44.58 21.57 37.82
CA SER A 454 -44.19 21.27 36.43
C SER A 454 -42.68 21.44 36.20
N ARG A 455 -42.06 22.44 36.84
CA ARG A 455 -40.59 22.62 36.81
C ARG A 455 -39.87 21.46 37.49
N GLU A 456 -40.43 20.94 38.58
CA GLU A 456 -39.83 19.82 39.32
C GLU A 456 -39.99 18.50 38.57
N ALA A 457 -41.16 18.22 37.99
CA ALA A 457 -41.38 17.06 37.13
C ALA A 457 -40.49 17.09 35.86
N ILE A 458 -40.29 18.26 35.26
CA ILE A 458 -39.38 18.43 34.11
C ILE A 458 -37.92 18.28 34.55
N ARG A 459 -37.51 18.87 35.69
CA ARG A 459 -36.16 18.66 36.23
C ARG A 459 -35.89 17.19 36.55
N GLN A 460 -36.86 16.48 37.14
CA GLN A 460 -36.77 15.05 37.39
C GLN A 460 -36.76 14.24 36.08
N GLY A 461 -37.54 14.63 35.08
CA GLY A 461 -37.55 14.01 33.75
C GLY A 461 -36.24 14.20 32.99
N VAL A 462 -35.67 15.42 32.99
CA VAL A 462 -34.36 15.73 32.42
C VAL A 462 -33.25 15.02 33.18
N LYS A 463 -33.33 14.96 34.52
CA LYS A 463 -32.36 14.25 35.35
C LYS A 463 -32.40 12.74 35.09
N LYS A 464 -33.58 12.12 35.03
CA LYS A 464 -33.75 10.70 34.64
C LYS A 464 -33.33 10.41 33.21
N ALA A 465 -33.58 11.32 32.26
CA ALA A 465 -33.10 11.19 30.89
C ALA A 465 -31.58 11.32 30.80
N GLN A 466 -30.97 12.19 31.61
CA GLN A 466 -29.53 12.37 31.68
C GLN A 466 -28.84 11.20 32.41
N GLU A 467 -29.46 10.65 33.45
CA GLU A 467 -29.04 9.42 34.14
C GLU A 467 -29.16 8.21 33.22
N GLY A 468 -30.29 8.05 32.52
CA GLY A 468 -30.49 6.99 31.52
C GLY A 468 -29.53 7.11 30.34
N ALA A 469 -29.23 8.32 29.86
CA ALA A 469 -28.21 8.53 28.83
C ALA A 469 -26.79 8.19 29.32
N LYS A 470 -26.46 8.49 30.59
CA LYS A 470 -25.19 8.10 31.21
C LYS A 470 -25.09 6.59 31.43
N GLU A 471 -26.17 5.93 31.86
CA GLU A 471 -26.23 4.49 32.08
C GLU A 471 -26.15 3.71 30.76
N VAL A 472 -26.93 4.13 29.75
CA VAL A 472 -26.85 3.59 28.38
C VAL A 472 -25.47 3.85 27.78
N GLY A 473 -24.89 5.03 27.99
CA GLY A 473 -23.51 5.35 27.60
C GLY A 473 -22.47 4.45 28.28
N GLY A 474 -22.62 4.17 29.58
CA GLY A 474 -21.76 3.26 30.34
C GLY A 474 -21.87 1.81 29.88
N LEU A 475 -23.09 1.32 29.62
CA LEU A 475 -23.33 0.00 29.06
C LEU A 475 -22.75 -0.14 27.65
N TRP A 476 -22.98 0.85 26.77
CA TRP A 476 -22.38 0.88 25.43
C TRP A 476 -20.85 0.87 25.48
N THR A 477 -20.26 1.65 26.39
CA THR A 477 -18.80 1.67 26.56
C THR A 477 -18.29 0.31 27.03
N LYS A 478 -18.99 -0.37 27.94
CA LYS A 478 -18.64 -1.72 28.41
C LYS A 478 -18.74 -2.76 27.28
N TYR A 479 -19.81 -2.76 26.49
CA TYR A 479 -19.97 -3.65 25.34
C TYR A 479 -18.95 -3.37 24.24
N TYR A 480 -18.69 -2.09 23.95
CA TYR A 480 -17.67 -1.69 22.98
C TYR A 480 -16.27 -2.12 23.43
N ASN A 481 -15.93 -1.94 24.70
CA ASN A 481 -14.65 -2.38 25.25
C ASN A 481 -14.50 -3.91 25.21
N MET A 482 -15.57 -4.65 25.48
CA MET A 482 -15.61 -6.11 25.34
C MET A 482 -15.45 -6.55 23.89
N PHE A 483 -16.12 -5.87 22.95
CA PHE A 483 -16.03 -6.15 21.52
C PHE A 483 -14.63 -5.87 20.97
N VAL A 484 -14.08 -4.69 21.25
CA VAL A 484 -12.72 -4.31 20.87
C VAL A 484 -11.70 -5.27 21.49
N SER A 485 -11.96 -5.78 22.69
CA SER A 485 -11.13 -6.77 23.38
C SER A 485 -11.12 -8.16 22.75
N ALA A 486 -12.12 -8.52 21.96
CA ALA A 486 -12.20 -9.82 21.27
C ALA A 486 -11.27 -9.87 20.04
N PRO A 487 -10.92 -11.07 19.53
CA PRO A 487 -10.10 -11.21 18.31
C PRO A 487 -10.71 -10.51 17.08
N VAL A 488 -12.04 -10.51 16.96
CA VAL A 488 -12.76 -9.80 15.88
C VAL A 488 -12.63 -8.28 16.04
N GLY A 489 -12.56 -7.79 17.28
CA GLY A 489 -12.33 -6.39 17.61
C GLY A 489 -10.96 -5.85 17.20
N ALA A 490 -9.99 -6.73 16.91
CA ALA A 490 -8.66 -6.33 16.45
C ALA A 490 -8.69 -5.52 15.15
N LEU A 491 -9.77 -5.60 14.36
CA LEU A 491 -9.94 -4.77 13.17
C LEU A 491 -10.15 -3.28 13.49
N PHE A 492 -10.74 -2.98 14.64
CA PHE A 492 -11.14 -1.63 15.05
C PHE A 492 -10.16 -1.00 16.06
N ARG A 493 -9.17 -1.75 16.53
CA ARG A 493 -8.14 -1.24 17.45
C ARG A 493 -7.23 -0.24 16.75
N TYR A 494 -6.96 0.86 17.44
CA TYR A 494 -5.81 1.71 17.14
C TYR A 494 -4.54 1.01 17.60
N SER A 495 -3.44 1.22 16.88
CA SER A 495 -2.13 0.69 17.22
C SER A 495 -1.10 1.82 17.19
N LEU A 496 -0.27 1.91 18.23
CA LEU A 496 0.83 2.86 18.34
C LEU A 496 1.73 2.78 17.11
N ALA A 497 2.07 1.56 16.67
CA ALA A 497 2.89 1.36 15.48
C ALA A 497 2.26 1.99 14.23
N ARG A 498 0.93 1.92 14.08
CA ARG A 498 0.22 2.54 12.95
C ARG A 498 0.22 4.07 13.07
N THR A 499 -0.10 4.59 14.24
CA THR A 499 -0.12 6.03 14.50
C THR A 499 1.27 6.64 14.26
N CYS A 500 2.32 6.06 14.84
CA CYS A 500 3.69 6.52 14.63
C CYS A 500 4.11 6.40 13.16
N ASN A 501 3.77 5.30 12.48
CA ASN A 501 4.11 5.13 11.06
C ASN A 501 3.38 6.14 10.17
N ILE A 502 2.13 6.51 10.47
CA ILE A 502 1.40 7.55 9.73
C ILE A 502 2.09 8.91 9.86
N VAL A 503 2.50 9.28 11.08
CA VAL A 503 3.15 10.57 11.35
C VAL A 503 4.57 10.60 10.77
N VAL A 504 5.41 9.62 11.12
CA VAL A 504 6.83 9.56 10.77
C VAL A 504 7.02 9.16 9.31
N LEU A 505 6.44 8.03 8.89
CA LEU A 505 6.65 7.48 7.54
C LEU A 505 5.66 8.04 6.52
N GLY A 506 4.52 8.58 6.96
CA GLY A 506 3.53 9.23 6.10
C GLY A 506 2.37 8.29 5.71
N ALA A 507 1.26 8.88 5.27
CA ALA A 507 0.13 8.17 4.69
C ALA A 507 -0.16 8.70 3.27
N PRO A 508 -0.69 7.88 2.34
CA PRO A 508 -1.17 6.51 2.52
C PRO A 508 -0.10 5.40 2.40
N TYR A 509 1.09 5.68 1.87
CA TYR A 509 2.19 4.71 1.73
C TYR A 509 3.43 5.13 2.52
N SER A 510 4.15 4.14 3.05
CA SER A 510 5.39 4.32 3.78
C SER A 510 6.47 4.97 2.91
N ARG A 511 7.13 5.99 3.47
CA ARG A 511 8.24 6.71 2.83
C ARG A 511 9.60 6.34 3.42
N ILE A 512 9.70 5.19 4.09
CA ILE A 512 10.93 4.74 4.76
C ILE A 512 12.13 4.67 3.80
N SER A 513 11.94 4.08 2.62
CA SER A 513 12.98 3.95 1.60
C SER A 513 13.43 5.30 1.06
N LEU A 514 12.50 6.24 0.86
CA LEU A 514 12.81 7.62 0.45
C LEU A 514 13.69 8.33 1.49
N ILE A 515 13.29 8.26 2.76
CA ILE A 515 13.99 8.95 3.85
C ILE A 515 15.38 8.36 4.06
N CYS A 516 15.50 7.03 4.18
CA CYS A 516 16.79 6.39 4.43
C CYS A 516 17.74 6.52 3.24
N ASN A 517 17.26 6.35 2.00
CA ASN A 517 18.10 6.54 0.81
C ASN A 517 18.52 8.01 0.65
N ALA A 518 17.66 8.99 0.99
CA ALA A 518 18.03 10.40 1.01
C ALA A 518 19.12 10.71 2.04
N ILE A 519 19.00 10.16 3.26
CA ILE A 519 20.01 10.31 4.32
C ILE A 519 21.33 9.69 3.86
N THR A 520 21.30 8.44 3.41
CA THR A 520 22.50 7.71 2.95
C THR A 520 23.19 8.43 1.79
N ALA A 521 22.44 8.92 0.80
CA ALA A 521 22.98 9.69 -0.30
C ALA A 521 23.73 10.95 0.16
N VAL A 522 23.12 11.74 1.06
CA VAL A 522 23.74 12.98 1.56
C VAL A 522 24.95 12.70 2.44
N VAL A 523 24.87 11.68 3.31
CA VAL A 523 25.99 11.31 4.18
C VAL A 523 27.19 10.87 3.36
N ASN A 524 26.97 10.01 2.35
CA ASN A 524 28.04 9.55 1.49
C ASN A 524 28.61 10.70 0.66
N LEU A 525 27.77 11.60 0.11
CA LEU A 525 28.26 12.81 -0.57
C LEU A 525 29.06 13.73 0.37
N ALA A 526 28.65 13.88 1.62
CA ALA A 526 29.37 14.71 2.58
C ALA A 526 30.73 14.11 2.92
N VAL A 527 30.78 12.85 3.33
CA VAL A 527 32.03 12.19 3.75
C VAL A 527 33.02 12.09 2.59
N LEU A 528 32.56 11.71 1.39
CA LEU A 528 33.42 11.54 0.22
C LEU A 528 33.81 12.87 -0.43
N SER A 529 33.15 13.98 -0.08
CA SER A 529 33.56 15.30 -0.59
C SER A 529 34.96 15.70 -0.14
N ILE A 530 35.44 15.21 1.01
CA ILE A 530 36.78 15.49 1.52
C ILE A 530 37.85 15.03 0.52
N THR A 531 37.62 13.91 -0.17
CA THR A 531 38.58 13.30 -1.10
C THR A 531 38.26 13.55 -2.56
N GLU A 532 36.98 13.70 -2.92
CA GLU A 532 36.52 13.70 -4.33
C GLU A 532 36.06 15.06 -4.85
N ASP A 533 35.83 16.05 -3.98
CA ASP A 533 35.43 17.39 -4.39
C ASP A 533 36.65 18.23 -4.78
N ALA A 534 37.01 18.21 -6.06
CA ALA A 534 38.14 18.95 -6.61
C ALA A 534 38.05 20.48 -6.39
N PHE A 535 36.84 21.03 -6.29
CA PHE A 535 36.62 22.46 -6.09
C PHE A 535 36.45 22.83 -4.62
N GLY A 536 36.33 21.84 -3.73
CA GLY A 536 36.13 22.01 -2.30
C GLY A 536 34.96 22.92 -1.98
N ARG A 537 33.81 22.83 -2.67
CA ARG A 537 32.62 23.68 -2.45
C ARG A 537 31.53 22.99 -1.63
N TYR A 538 31.58 21.66 -1.51
CA TYR A 538 30.57 20.88 -0.81
C TYR A 538 30.48 21.22 0.69
N HIS A 539 31.57 21.73 1.28
CA HIS A 539 31.62 22.14 2.69
C HIS A 539 30.51 23.14 3.06
N GLN A 540 30.01 23.93 2.11
CA GLN A 540 28.93 24.89 2.33
C GLN A 540 27.61 24.22 2.73
N CYS A 541 27.39 22.97 2.32
CA CYS A 541 26.18 22.21 2.65
C CYS A 541 26.27 21.51 4.00
N VAL A 542 27.49 21.26 4.52
CA VAL A 542 27.72 20.46 5.74
C VAL A 542 27.02 21.03 6.97
N PRO A 543 27.08 22.35 7.26
CA PRO A 543 26.39 22.91 8.41
C PRO A 543 24.88 22.67 8.39
N GLU A 544 24.25 22.80 7.22
CA GLU A 544 22.81 22.59 7.06
C GLU A 544 22.44 21.11 7.27
N ILE A 545 23.24 20.17 6.76
CA ILE A 545 23.01 18.74 6.95
C ILE A 545 22.99 18.39 8.44
N ILE A 546 23.97 18.86 9.21
CA ILE A 546 24.06 18.60 10.66
C ILE A 546 22.87 19.21 11.41
N ARG A 547 22.49 20.46 11.10
CA ARG A 547 21.33 21.13 11.71
C ARG A 547 20.03 20.36 11.44
N VAL A 548 19.78 19.97 10.19
CA VAL A 548 18.58 19.24 9.79
C VAL A 548 18.52 17.86 10.44
N PHE A 549 19.62 17.11 10.47
CA PHE A 549 19.66 15.78 11.10
C PHE A 549 19.49 15.86 12.62
N THR A 550 20.13 16.84 13.26
CA THR A 550 19.99 17.06 14.71
C THR A 550 18.56 17.43 15.07
N SER A 551 17.96 18.39 14.34
CA SER A 551 16.57 18.79 14.53
C SER A 551 15.59 17.63 14.32
N ALA A 552 15.78 16.82 13.27
CA ALA A 552 14.94 15.66 13.00
C ALA A 552 15.05 14.59 14.10
N LEU A 553 16.25 14.32 14.61
CA LEU A 553 16.45 13.37 15.72
C LEU A 553 15.79 13.85 17.01
N VAL A 554 16.03 15.10 17.41
CA VAL A 554 15.44 15.67 18.63
C VAL A 554 13.91 15.63 18.57
N LYS A 555 13.32 16.04 17.43
CA LYS A 555 11.86 16.02 17.25
C LYS A 555 11.30 14.61 17.22
N LEU A 556 12.02 13.66 16.61
CA LEU A 556 11.61 12.27 16.60
C LEU A 556 11.64 11.66 18.00
N ASP A 557 12.68 11.95 18.78
CA ASP A 557 12.84 11.49 20.16
C ASP A 557 11.72 12.08 21.04
N GLU A 558 11.49 13.40 20.95
CA GLU A 558 10.39 14.10 21.63
C GLU A 558 9.01 13.49 21.31
N TYR A 559 8.76 13.17 20.03
CA TYR A 559 7.51 12.54 19.62
C TYR A 559 7.33 11.13 20.17
N MET A 560 8.38 10.30 20.13
CA MET A 560 8.31 8.94 20.67
C MET A 560 8.17 8.92 22.20
N GLU A 561 8.63 9.96 22.90
CA GLU A 561 8.44 10.13 24.34
C GLU A 561 7.04 10.65 24.72
N THR A 562 6.40 11.44 23.86
CA THR A 562 5.13 12.10 24.15
C THR A 562 3.91 11.40 23.55
N VAL A 563 4.09 10.52 22.57
CA VAL A 563 2.99 9.88 21.84
C VAL A 563 2.03 9.15 22.79
N PRO A 564 0.72 9.48 22.77
CA PRO A 564 -0.25 8.83 23.63
C PRO A 564 -0.51 7.40 23.16
N ILE A 565 -0.46 6.44 24.09
CA ILE A 565 -0.88 5.07 23.82
C ILE A 565 -2.39 5.02 23.93
N HIS A 566 -3.07 4.71 22.82
CA HIS A 566 -4.52 4.60 22.82
C HIS A 566 -4.95 3.38 23.65
N TRP A 567 -5.97 3.54 24.49
CA TRP A 567 -6.46 2.50 25.41
C TRP A 567 -6.90 1.20 24.71
N SER A 568 -7.25 1.26 23.41
CA SER A 568 -7.63 0.09 22.62
C SER A 568 -6.43 -0.79 22.18
N ASP A 569 -5.21 -0.29 22.30
CA ASP A 569 -4.01 -0.94 21.78
C ASP A 569 -3.45 -1.99 22.74
N LYS A 570 -4.10 -3.15 22.79
CA LYS A 570 -3.66 -4.27 23.64
C LYS A 570 -2.29 -4.80 23.26
N GLU A 571 -1.96 -4.85 21.96
CA GLU A 571 -0.69 -5.40 21.47
C GLU A 571 0.51 -4.61 22.01
N THR A 572 0.33 -3.31 22.24
CA THR A 572 1.35 -2.46 22.86
C THR A 572 1.27 -2.47 24.39
N LEU A 573 0.08 -2.48 24.98
CA LEU A 573 -0.09 -2.49 26.44
C LEU A 573 0.40 -3.78 27.11
N GLU A 574 0.33 -4.91 26.41
CA GLU A 574 0.82 -6.22 26.87
C GLU A 574 2.36 -6.31 26.90
N LYS A 575 3.08 -5.39 26.24
CA LYS A 575 4.54 -5.36 26.24
C LYS A 575 5.09 -4.67 27.50
N ASP A 576 6.32 -5.01 27.85
CA ASP A 576 7.08 -4.34 28.91
C ASP A 576 7.25 -2.85 28.62
N GLU A 577 7.24 -2.01 29.66
CA GLU A 577 7.23 -0.54 29.56
C GLU A 577 8.36 0.01 28.67
N ALA A 578 9.54 -0.58 28.74
CA ALA A 578 10.70 -0.22 27.92
C ALA A 578 10.51 -0.52 26.42
N ASP A 579 9.68 -1.50 26.08
CA ASP A 579 9.44 -1.95 24.70
C ASP A 579 8.10 -1.46 24.14
N ARG A 580 7.20 -0.90 24.98
CA ARG A 580 5.91 -0.34 24.55
C ARG A 580 6.07 0.70 23.44
N ARG A 581 7.12 1.53 23.52
CA ARG A 581 7.33 2.66 22.60
C ARG A 581 8.28 2.37 21.45
N LYS A 582 8.80 1.14 21.33
CA LYS A 582 9.71 0.77 20.25
C LYS A 582 8.94 0.30 19.02
N VAL A 583 8.96 1.11 17.96
CA VAL A 583 8.36 0.78 16.66
C VAL A 583 9.48 0.51 15.67
N ALA A 584 9.52 -0.71 15.12
CA ALA A 584 10.63 -1.18 14.28
C ALA A 584 10.93 -0.27 13.08
N GLU A 585 9.89 0.16 12.34
CA GLU A 585 10.10 1.00 11.16
C GLU A 585 10.54 2.44 11.51
N VAL A 586 10.15 2.96 12.68
CA VAL A 586 10.60 4.27 13.18
C VAL A 586 12.04 4.20 13.67
N GLU A 587 12.38 3.12 14.39
CA GLU A 587 13.74 2.86 14.84
C GLU A 587 14.72 2.67 13.68
N GLU A 588 14.27 2.14 12.54
CA GLU A 588 15.09 2.09 11.33
C GLU A 588 15.46 3.49 10.80
N VAL A 589 14.50 4.42 10.75
CA VAL A 589 14.76 5.82 10.37
C VAL A 589 15.65 6.50 11.41
N ARG A 590 15.39 6.28 12.70
CA ARG A 590 16.17 6.80 13.82
C ARG A 590 17.62 6.34 13.76
N ALA A 591 17.85 5.04 13.50
CA ALA A 591 19.17 4.46 13.32
C ALA A 591 19.88 5.08 12.10
N CYS A 592 19.19 5.22 10.96
CA CYS A 592 19.74 5.83 9.76
C CYS A 592 20.19 7.28 9.99
N LEU A 593 19.37 8.09 10.68
CA LEU A 593 19.71 9.47 11.06
C LEU A 593 20.89 9.53 12.02
N ARG A 594 20.92 8.67 13.05
CA ARG A 594 22.01 8.62 14.05
C ARG A 594 23.34 8.22 13.40
N GLU A 595 23.35 7.17 12.60
CA GLU A 595 24.54 6.73 11.87
C GLU A 595 25.02 7.79 10.89
N GLY A 596 24.08 8.44 10.18
CA GLY A 596 24.38 9.55 9.28
C GLY A 596 25.02 10.75 9.99
N LEU A 597 24.40 11.23 11.07
CA LEU A 597 24.90 12.35 11.86
C LEU A 597 26.28 12.02 12.47
N LYS A 598 26.46 10.81 13.00
CA LYS A 598 27.74 10.36 13.56
C LYS A 598 28.87 10.42 12.54
N LYS A 599 28.62 9.99 11.30
CA LYS A 599 29.62 10.00 10.23
C LYS A 599 30.00 11.40 9.77
N VAL A 600 28.99 12.24 9.50
CA VAL A 600 29.23 13.62 9.06
C VAL A 600 29.95 14.40 10.15
N LEU A 601 29.48 14.30 11.39
CA LEU A 601 30.12 14.97 12.53
C LEU A 601 31.54 14.43 12.75
N GLY A 602 31.74 13.11 12.73
CA GLY A 602 33.07 12.51 12.88
C GLY A 602 34.08 12.92 11.80
N SER A 603 33.62 13.15 10.56
CA SER A 603 34.50 13.53 9.44
C SER A 603 34.80 15.03 9.40
N PHE A 604 33.88 15.87 9.88
CA PHE A 604 34.00 17.33 9.76
C PHE A 604 34.26 18.08 11.07
N ILE A 605 34.29 17.41 12.23
CA ILE A 605 34.33 18.03 13.57
C ILE A 605 35.41 19.12 13.71
N GLU A 606 36.59 18.91 13.13
CA GLU A 606 37.72 19.85 13.20
C GLU A 606 37.48 21.12 12.36
N TYR A 607 36.69 21.00 11.29
CA TYR A 607 36.41 22.09 10.35
C TYR A 607 35.14 22.87 10.71
N LEU A 608 34.21 22.30 11.49
CA LEU A 608 32.91 22.91 11.79
C LEU A 608 32.95 24.35 12.32
N PRO A 609 33.89 24.75 13.22
CA PRO A 609 33.96 26.12 13.69
C PRO A 609 34.23 27.13 12.56
N ASN A 610 35.08 26.75 11.60
CA ASN A 610 35.43 27.59 10.44
C ASN A 610 34.33 27.59 9.37
N LEU A 611 33.42 26.61 9.40
CA LEU A 611 32.28 26.50 8.49
C LEU A 611 31.03 27.26 8.99
N GLY A 612 31.16 28.07 10.05
CA GLY A 612 30.08 28.93 10.55
C GLY A 612 29.06 28.20 11.45
N MET A 613 29.47 27.10 12.09
CA MET A 613 28.67 26.43 13.11
C MET A 613 29.10 26.87 14.52
N ASN A 614 28.13 27.21 15.37
CA ASN A 614 28.43 27.63 16.74
C ASN A 614 28.83 26.42 17.62
N ARG A 615 29.65 26.63 18.65
CA ARG A 615 30.05 25.59 19.62
C ARG A 615 28.84 24.93 20.27
N LEU A 616 27.77 25.69 20.54
CA LEU A 616 26.51 25.18 21.09
C LEU A 616 25.83 24.19 20.13
N GLU A 617 25.75 24.52 18.83
CA GLU A 617 25.15 23.63 17.83
C GLU A 617 25.93 22.31 17.70
N ILE A 618 27.26 22.37 17.81
CA ILE A 618 28.13 21.18 17.82
C ILE A 618 27.88 20.34 19.08
N MET A 619 27.72 20.97 20.25
CA MET A 619 27.39 20.28 21.49
C MET A 619 26.01 19.63 21.43
N ASP A 620 25.01 20.30 20.87
CA ASP A 620 23.66 19.78 20.70
C ASP A 620 23.64 18.56 19.76
N ALA A 621 24.37 18.63 18.64
CA ALA A 621 24.53 17.50 17.72
C ALA A 621 25.21 16.30 18.40
N LYS A 622 26.25 16.53 19.22
CA LYS A 622 26.89 15.47 20.03
C LYS A 622 25.93 14.91 21.09
N LYS A 623 25.14 15.78 21.72
CA LYS A 623 24.14 15.39 22.73
C LYS A 623 23.07 14.48 22.12
N ALA A 624 22.54 14.84 20.95
CA ALA A 624 21.57 14.03 20.20
C ALA A 624 22.10 12.63 19.85
N LEU A 625 23.40 12.49 19.57
CA LEU A 625 24.04 11.19 19.38
C LEU A 625 24.19 10.39 20.70
N SER A 626 24.48 11.08 21.80
CA SER A 626 24.72 10.47 23.12
C SER A 626 23.46 10.05 23.87
N ALA A 627 22.32 10.70 23.61
CA ALA A 627 21.03 10.39 24.24
C ALA A 627 20.62 8.91 24.02
N ALA A 628 21.05 8.32 22.91
CA ALA A 628 20.83 6.91 22.58
C ALA A 628 21.69 5.92 23.41
N LYS A 629 22.85 6.36 23.91
CA LYS A 629 23.81 5.48 24.59
C LYS A 629 23.42 5.15 26.03
N LYS A 630 22.46 5.85 26.61
CA LYS A 630 22.00 5.63 27.99
C LYS A 630 21.05 4.45 28.17
N GLU A 631 20.58 3.82 27.09
CA GLU A 631 19.55 2.76 27.15
C GLU A 631 19.97 1.28 26.99
N PRO A 632 21.25 0.85 26.86
CA PRO A 632 21.56 -0.59 26.91
C PRO A 632 22.49 -1.07 28.04
N GLU A 633 22.92 -0.24 29.01
CA GLU A 633 23.99 -0.64 29.96
C GLU A 633 23.56 -0.91 31.42
N MET A 634 22.25 -1.09 31.71
CA MET A 634 21.77 -1.40 33.07
C MET A 634 21.09 -2.76 33.23
N ILE A 635 21.52 -3.81 32.51
CA ILE A 635 21.18 -5.20 32.86
C ILE A 635 22.39 -6.11 32.63
N GLU A 636 23.50 -5.87 33.33
CA GLU A 636 24.45 -6.94 33.67
C GLU A 636 25.30 -6.51 34.86
N LYS A 637 24.73 -6.57 36.06
CA LYS A 637 25.47 -6.64 37.33
C LYS A 637 24.52 -7.04 38.46
N GLY A 638 24.65 -8.28 38.93
CA GLY A 638 24.01 -8.72 40.18
C GLY A 638 23.62 -10.19 40.18
N GLY A 639 24.61 -11.08 40.24
CA GLY A 639 24.39 -12.51 40.41
C GLY A 639 25.72 -13.26 40.55
N ARG A 640 26.40 -13.02 41.66
CA ARG A 640 27.31 -14.01 42.26
C ARG A 640 26.58 -14.66 43.41
#